data_AF-A0A3M1HQY7-F1
#
_entry.id   AF-A0A3M1HQY7-F1
#
_cell.length_a   1.000
_cell.length_b   1.000
_cell.length_c   1.000
_cell.angle_alpha   90.00
_cell.angle_beta   90.00
_cell.angle_gamma   90.00
#
_symmetry.space_group_name_H-M   'P 1'
#
loop_
_entity.id
_entity.type
_entity.pdbx_description
1 polymer ?
#
loop_
_entity_poly.entity_id
_entity_poly.type
_entity_poly.pdbx_seq_one_letter_code
_entity_poly.pdbx_strand_id
1 'polypeptide(L)'
;MTKNNHSNHVPFPGIPTTTDGSGAVSWVETNITQGACAYPITSSTVMGQNYAQAVANGQTNLWGERLIFIEPESEHSSASAAEGFALAGGRVTNFTSGQGLILMKEVLYVIAGKRLPVVFHIGARALTSQSLNVHAGHDDLMGVADTGWGMLFAKNAQGAADLALIARRAAEESETPFFNAQDGFLTTHTIENVLLPEPELMKQFVGNPNEKLRDFMDPSKPVMSGVVQNQDSYMKGKIAQRYFYDRVKPILKAAMDEYYELTGRRYDLVEPYRMEDAEYAIVAMGTMAETAAVTCDYLREETGLKVGVVHVTCFRPFPGPELVDVLARCRAVTVLERMDNPMAQSNPLTAEIKAAFADALIDAPGYPRLHRIPTIYSGSAGLGSRDVRPGDIIAAVQNMVNGGRRYFVLGIKHELALENRFDPDVRPKGAFSMRGHSVGGFGSVTTNKVIATIVGDLFDLYVQAYPKYGSEKKGLPTTYYLTAAEEPIRTHSELKFVEFVPLNDVNAFNLGNPLLGLQEGGTIFMQSRHEDPAEVWQSIPEYARRIIRRKNIRVLYLDAAAIAREVATAADLQVRMQGIVLLGVFLRATPFLQARNLSEEELMAGVEKSLRKYFGKRGEQVVQDNLTAVRRGYTEVREVPREIIEAGEPAEVETAGQLVRDVMHHGVVACQRTTPLPNVVRAMAERDISAVVVVDENGFLEGVISQTDLVKAEVSNREFSSLPDILPEHIMTRDVVTTTPDEPLADAVNKLIEHRVHRLIVVQQENGHKKPVGILSVTDLARLPIQS
;
A
#
# COMPACT_ATOMS: atom_id res chain seq x y z
N MET A 1 14.83 -8.32 8.28
CA MET A 1 16.01 -9.20 8.10
C MET A 1 17.21 -8.28 8.07
N THR A 2 17.93 -8.17 9.19
CA THR A 2 19.19 -7.45 9.30
C THR A 2 20.28 -8.23 8.58
N LYS A 3 20.98 -7.61 7.63
CA LYS A 3 22.20 -8.19 7.03
C LYS A 3 23.26 -8.31 8.12
N ASN A 4 23.74 -9.54 8.32
CA ASN A 4 24.88 -9.96 9.13
C ASN A 4 24.79 -9.83 10.66
N ASN A 5 24.37 -10.92 11.29
CA ASN A 5 25.23 -11.67 12.21
C ASN A 5 24.59 -13.01 12.58
N HIS A 6 24.81 -14.04 11.76
CA HIS A 6 25.05 -15.43 12.17
C HIS A 6 25.40 -16.25 10.93
N SER A 7 26.67 -16.67 10.88
CA SER A 7 27.27 -17.49 9.84
C SER A 7 26.73 -18.93 9.86
N ASN A 8 25.56 -19.15 9.28
CA ASN A 8 25.28 -20.40 8.57
C ASN A 8 25.38 -20.05 7.08
N HIS A 9 26.42 -20.54 6.40
CA HIS A 9 26.48 -20.49 4.94
C HIS A 9 25.31 -21.31 4.40
N VAL A 10 24.18 -20.65 4.13
CA VAL A 10 23.05 -21.28 3.43
C VAL A 10 23.48 -21.57 1.99
N PRO A 11 23.12 -22.73 1.41
CA PRO A 11 23.55 -23.09 0.06
C PRO A 11 23.11 -22.10 -1.01
N PHE A 12 21.93 -21.50 -0.86
CA PHE A 12 21.30 -20.64 -1.86
C PHE A 12 20.78 -19.34 -1.24
N PRO A 13 21.67 -18.37 -0.97
CA PRO A 13 21.30 -17.10 -0.33
C PRO A 13 20.36 -16.23 -1.21
N GLY A 14 20.29 -16.51 -2.52
CA GLY A 14 19.53 -15.78 -3.52
C GLY A 14 20.36 -14.70 -4.23
N ILE A 15 19.93 -14.33 -5.44
CA ILE A 15 20.57 -13.34 -6.32
C ILE A 15 20.02 -11.94 -5.96
N PRO A 16 20.84 -11.03 -5.41
CA PRO A 16 20.38 -9.68 -5.09
C PRO A 16 19.96 -8.93 -6.34
N THR A 17 18.74 -8.40 -6.33
CA THR A 17 18.21 -7.56 -7.41
C THR A 17 17.17 -6.59 -6.87
N THR A 18 16.78 -5.65 -7.72
CA THR A 18 15.69 -4.72 -7.47
C THR A 18 14.60 -4.96 -8.53
N THR A 19 13.45 -5.48 -8.13
CA THR A 19 12.34 -5.82 -9.04
C THR A 19 10.99 -5.75 -8.33
N ASP A 20 9.91 -5.69 -9.10
CA ASP A 20 8.55 -5.87 -8.60
C ASP A 20 8.14 -7.35 -8.53
N GLY A 21 7.02 -7.62 -7.85
CA GLY A 21 6.52 -8.99 -7.66
C GLY A 21 6.14 -9.68 -8.97
N SER A 22 5.74 -8.93 -10.01
CA SER A 22 5.51 -9.51 -11.35
C SER A 22 6.83 -10.00 -11.96
N GLY A 23 7.88 -9.18 -11.93
CA GLY A 23 9.21 -9.55 -12.41
C GLY A 23 9.80 -10.74 -11.64
N ALA A 24 9.59 -10.79 -10.32
CA ALA A 24 10.04 -11.89 -9.47
C ALA A 24 9.37 -13.23 -9.81
N VAL A 25 8.05 -13.24 -10.05
CA VAL A 25 7.33 -14.43 -10.50
C VAL A 25 7.76 -14.85 -11.91
N SER A 26 7.89 -13.90 -12.85
CA SER A 26 8.35 -14.20 -14.21
C SER A 26 9.75 -14.81 -14.22
N TRP A 27 10.65 -14.36 -13.33
CA TRP A 27 11.96 -14.96 -13.18
C TRP A 27 11.87 -16.46 -12.85
N VAL A 28 11.03 -16.83 -11.89
CA VAL A 28 10.84 -18.23 -11.51
C VAL A 28 10.25 -19.02 -12.67
N GLU A 29 9.10 -18.61 -13.19
CA GLU A 29 8.34 -19.42 -14.15
C GLU A 29 9.08 -19.57 -15.49
N THR A 30 9.75 -18.54 -16.01
CA THR A 30 10.53 -18.66 -17.26
C THR A 30 11.74 -19.58 -17.15
N ASN A 31 12.20 -19.88 -15.92
CA ASN A 31 13.25 -20.86 -15.69
C ASN A 31 12.71 -22.28 -15.50
N ILE A 32 11.54 -22.45 -14.88
CA ILE A 32 11.09 -23.77 -14.43
C ILE A 32 9.95 -24.40 -15.23
N THR A 33 9.26 -23.67 -16.12
CA THR A 33 8.10 -24.22 -16.87
C THR A 33 8.44 -24.54 -18.31
N GLN A 34 7.56 -25.31 -18.97
CA GLN A 34 7.60 -25.58 -20.40
C GLN A 34 6.65 -24.64 -21.17
N GLY A 35 5.57 -24.19 -20.54
CA GLY A 35 4.61 -23.29 -21.17
C GLY A 35 3.87 -22.38 -20.21
N ALA A 36 3.33 -21.29 -20.76
CA ALA A 36 2.34 -20.45 -20.10
C ALA A 36 1.12 -20.26 -21.01
N CYS A 37 -0.07 -20.41 -20.44
CA CYS A 37 -1.32 -20.07 -21.10
C CYS A 37 -1.90 -18.87 -20.35
N ALA A 38 -2.07 -17.72 -20.99
CA ALA A 38 -2.51 -16.52 -20.30
C ALA A 38 -3.35 -15.62 -21.21
N TYR A 39 -4.19 -14.80 -20.60
CA TYR A 39 -4.94 -13.74 -21.27
C TYR A 39 -4.72 -12.41 -20.51
N PRO A 40 -4.56 -11.28 -21.20
CA PRO A 40 -4.15 -10.05 -20.55
C PRO A 40 -5.26 -9.44 -19.68
N ILE A 41 -5.01 -9.40 -18.38
CA ILE A 41 -5.83 -8.65 -17.42
C ILE A 41 -4.95 -7.92 -16.39
N THR A 42 -5.22 -6.64 -16.15
CA THR A 42 -4.51 -5.88 -15.09
C THR A 42 -4.91 -6.46 -13.73
N SER A 43 -4.00 -6.73 -12.79
CA SER A 43 -2.58 -6.35 -12.74
C SER A 43 -1.59 -7.47 -13.08
N SER A 44 -2.05 -8.63 -13.57
CA SER A 44 -1.18 -9.76 -13.94
C SER A 44 -0.56 -9.67 -15.33
N THR A 45 -1.01 -8.75 -16.18
CA THR A 45 -0.53 -8.60 -17.58
C THR A 45 1.00 -8.58 -17.71
N VAL A 46 1.70 -7.91 -16.78
CA VAL A 46 3.17 -7.81 -16.81
C VAL A 46 3.84 -9.19 -16.72
N MET A 47 3.28 -10.12 -15.93
CA MET A 47 3.83 -11.46 -15.82
C MET A 47 3.74 -12.22 -17.15
N GLY A 48 2.59 -12.14 -17.83
CA GLY A 48 2.38 -12.72 -19.16
C GLY A 48 3.26 -12.09 -20.23
N GLN A 49 3.40 -10.76 -20.23
CA GLN A 49 4.28 -10.04 -21.17
C GLN A 49 5.74 -10.42 -21.01
N ASN A 50 6.23 -10.54 -19.77
CA ASN A 50 7.59 -10.97 -19.50
C ASN A 50 7.85 -12.40 -19.99
N TYR A 51 6.90 -13.31 -19.79
CA TYR A 51 7.01 -14.69 -20.28
C TYR A 51 6.97 -14.75 -21.82
N ALA A 52 6.04 -14.04 -22.46
CA ALA A 52 5.96 -13.93 -23.91
C ALA A 52 7.26 -13.35 -24.51
N GLN A 53 7.86 -12.37 -23.84
CA GLN A 53 9.15 -11.81 -24.23
C GLN A 53 10.30 -12.82 -24.09
N ALA A 54 10.30 -13.66 -23.05
CA ALA A 54 11.27 -14.75 -22.89
C ALA A 54 11.17 -15.75 -24.05
N VAL A 55 9.93 -16.13 -24.44
CA VAL A 55 9.67 -16.97 -25.63
C VAL A 55 10.20 -16.31 -26.90
N ALA A 56 9.87 -15.04 -27.13
CA ALA A 56 10.32 -14.30 -28.31
C ALA A 56 11.86 -14.17 -28.40
N ASN A 57 12.55 -14.14 -27.26
CA ASN A 57 14.01 -14.12 -27.18
C ASN A 57 14.65 -15.50 -27.37
N GLY A 58 13.85 -16.57 -27.56
CA GLY A 58 14.35 -17.94 -27.69
C GLY A 58 14.90 -18.53 -26.39
N GLN A 59 14.46 -18.03 -25.24
CA GLN A 59 14.87 -18.56 -23.93
C GLN A 59 14.45 -20.03 -23.80
N THR A 60 15.31 -20.83 -23.19
CA THR A 60 15.00 -22.19 -22.76
C THR A 60 14.83 -22.24 -21.24
N ASN A 61 14.06 -23.21 -20.76
CA ASN A 61 14.02 -23.52 -19.33
C ASN A 61 15.34 -24.16 -18.85
N LEU A 62 15.42 -24.48 -17.56
CA LEU A 62 16.60 -25.05 -16.91
C LEU A 62 17.01 -26.44 -17.44
N TRP A 63 16.15 -27.11 -18.20
CA TRP A 63 16.40 -28.42 -18.83
C TRP A 63 16.61 -28.33 -20.35
N GLY A 64 16.78 -27.11 -20.88
CA GLY A 64 17.10 -26.88 -22.29
C GLY A 64 15.89 -26.95 -23.24
N GLU A 65 14.67 -26.97 -22.71
CA GLU A 65 13.45 -27.00 -23.51
C GLU A 65 13.02 -25.59 -23.89
N ARG A 66 12.52 -25.40 -25.12
CA ARG A 66 12.00 -24.11 -25.57
C ARG A 66 10.67 -23.81 -24.87
N LEU A 67 10.54 -22.58 -24.37
CA LEU A 67 9.31 -22.10 -23.77
C LEU A 67 8.20 -21.90 -24.81
N ILE A 68 6.95 -22.19 -24.42
CA ILE A 68 5.74 -21.94 -25.22
C ILE A 68 4.86 -20.89 -24.52
N PHE A 69 4.31 -19.94 -25.27
CA PHE A 69 3.29 -19.01 -24.77
C PHE A 69 2.04 -19.12 -25.64
N ILE A 70 0.89 -19.34 -25.00
CA ILE A 70 -0.41 -19.43 -25.67
C ILE A 70 -1.31 -18.32 -25.14
N GLU A 71 -1.82 -17.48 -26.04
CA GLU A 71 -2.81 -16.45 -25.74
C GLU A 71 -4.13 -16.77 -26.45
N PRO A 72 -5.10 -17.39 -25.73
CA PRO A 72 -6.44 -17.64 -26.26
C PRO A 72 -7.32 -16.39 -26.30
N GLU A 73 -8.62 -16.56 -26.57
CA GLU A 73 -9.58 -15.47 -26.67
C GLU A 73 -10.14 -14.96 -25.33
N SER A 74 -9.95 -15.71 -24.23
CA SER A 74 -10.40 -15.35 -22.88
C SER A 74 -9.64 -16.08 -21.77
N GLU A 75 -9.82 -15.65 -20.52
CA GLU A 75 -9.27 -16.34 -19.36
C GLU A 75 -9.82 -17.75 -19.18
N HIS A 76 -11.11 -18.00 -19.48
CA HIS A 76 -11.69 -19.34 -19.47
C HIS A 76 -10.87 -20.28 -20.38
N SER A 77 -10.68 -19.87 -21.64
CA SER A 77 -9.93 -20.65 -22.63
C SER A 77 -8.44 -20.74 -22.31
N SER A 78 -7.87 -19.73 -21.63
CA SER A 78 -6.50 -19.81 -21.09
C SER A 78 -6.35 -20.88 -20.00
N ALA A 79 -7.34 -21.04 -19.12
CA ALA A 79 -7.34 -22.10 -18.13
C ALA A 79 -7.56 -23.48 -18.80
N SER A 80 -8.45 -23.57 -19.79
CA SER A 80 -8.66 -24.83 -20.53
C SER A 80 -7.42 -25.24 -21.34
N ALA A 81 -6.69 -24.27 -21.91
CA ALA A 81 -5.42 -24.53 -22.58
C ALA A 81 -4.36 -25.03 -21.58
N ALA A 82 -4.28 -24.43 -20.38
CA ALA A 82 -3.40 -24.91 -19.32
C ALA A 82 -3.78 -26.32 -18.84
N GLU A 83 -5.08 -26.62 -18.72
CA GLU A 83 -5.57 -27.97 -18.43
C GLU A 83 -5.09 -28.99 -19.46
N GLY A 84 -5.26 -28.70 -20.75
CA GLY A 84 -4.81 -29.56 -21.85
C GLY A 84 -3.29 -29.74 -21.87
N PHE A 85 -2.54 -28.66 -21.62
CA PHE A 85 -1.07 -28.71 -21.55
C PHE A 85 -0.59 -29.62 -20.41
N ALA A 86 -1.20 -29.50 -19.23
CA ALA A 86 -0.87 -30.33 -18.07
C ALA A 86 -1.30 -31.79 -18.26
N LEU A 87 -2.43 -32.04 -18.93
CA LEU A 87 -2.86 -33.40 -19.29
C LEU A 87 -1.85 -34.11 -20.20
N ALA A 88 -1.18 -33.38 -21.08
CA ALA A 88 -0.12 -33.89 -21.94
C ALA A 88 1.24 -34.00 -21.21
N GLY A 89 1.26 -34.00 -19.88
CA GLY A 89 2.46 -34.15 -19.06
C GLY A 89 3.34 -32.91 -18.94
N GLY A 90 2.89 -31.76 -19.46
CA GLY A 90 3.69 -30.54 -19.47
C GLY A 90 3.56 -29.70 -18.20
N ARG A 91 4.67 -29.11 -17.73
CA ARG A 91 4.66 -28.12 -16.65
C ARG A 91 4.23 -26.76 -17.19
N VAL A 92 3.04 -26.33 -16.79
CA VAL A 92 2.40 -25.10 -17.26
C VAL A 92 2.10 -24.11 -16.12
N THR A 93 2.05 -22.84 -16.48
CA THR A 93 1.65 -21.71 -15.62
C THR A 93 0.58 -20.83 -16.27
N ASN A 94 -0.08 -20.01 -15.45
CA ASN A 94 -1.06 -19.02 -15.90
C ASN A 94 -0.94 -17.75 -15.05
N PHE A 95 -1.25 -16.60 -15.64
CA PHE A 95 -1.22 -15.29 -15.00
C PHE A 95 -2.59 -14.62 -15.14
N THR A 96 -3.32 -14.42 -14.03
CA THR A 96 -4.65 -13.80 -14.07
C THR A 96 -4.92 -12.91 -12.85
N SER A 97 -6.06 -12.22 -12.85
CA SER A 97 -6.50 -11.28 -11.81
C SER A 97 -8.01 -11.05 -11.90
N GLY A 98 -8.68 -10.74 -10.80
CA GLY A 98 -10.03 -10.17 -10.80
C GLY A 98 -11.05 -11.01 -11.57
N GLN A 99 -11.73 -10.38 -12.53
CA GLN A 99 -12.75 -11.03 -13.37
C GLN A 99 -12.24 -12.26 -14.10
N GLY A 100 -10.97 -12.22 -14.52
CA GLY A 100 -10.34 -13.31 -15.23
C GLY A 100 -10.33 -14.59 -14.42
N LEU A 101 -10.01 -14.50 -13.12
CA LEU A 101 -10.03 -15.65 -12.22
C LEU A 101 -11.44 -16.22 -12.02
N ILE A 102 -12.44 -15.36 -11.90
CA ILE A 102 -13.85 -15.78 -11.79
C ILE A 102 -14.32 -16.47 -13.08
N LEU A 103 -13.91 -15.95 -14.24
CA LEU A 103 -14.23 -16.55 -15.53
C LEU A 103 -13.59 -17.95 -15.69
N MET A 104 -12.51 -18.26 -14.98
CA MET A 104 -11.90 -19.59 -14.94
C MET A 104 -12.63 -20.58 -14.01
N LYS A 105 -13.56 -20.15 -13.15
CA LYS A 105 -14.05 -20.94 -12.00
C LYS A 105 -14.52 -22.35 -12.36
N GLU A 106 -15.22 -22.51 -13.48
CA GLU A 106 -15.64 -23.84 -13.97
C GLU A 106 -14.44 -24.74 -14.25
N VAL A 107 -13.45 -24.24 -14.99
CA VAL A 107 -12.24 -24.98 -15.39
C VAL A 107 -11.37 -25.30 -14.17
N LEU A 108 -11.33 -24.44 -13.16
CA LEU A 108 -10.58 -24.69 -11.91
C LEU A 108 -11.04 -25.98 -11.22
N TYR A 109 -12.36 -26.24 -11.18
CA TYR A 109 -12.90 -27.51 -10.66
C TYR A 109 -12.44 -28.72 -11.47
N VAL A 110 -12.29 -28.57 -12.79
CA VAL A 110 -11.85 -29.65 -13.69
C VAL A 110 -10.36 -29.94 -13.50
N ILE A 111 -9.52 -28.92 -13.47
CA ILE A 111 -8.06 -29.05 -13.24
C ILE A 111 -7.80 -29.74 -11.90
N ALA A 112 -8.45 -29.27 -10.83
CA ALA A 112 -8.39 -29.93 -9.54
C ALA A 112 -8.92 -31.37 -9.66
N GLY A 113 -10.14 -31.57 -10.17
CA GLY A 113 -10.74 -32.90 -10.32
C GLY A 113 -9.86 -33.94 -11.04
N LYS A 114 -9.09 -33.50 -12.04
CA LYS A 114 -8.14 -34.31 -12.81
C LYS A 114 -6.76 -34.48 -12.16
N ARG A 115 -6.52 -33.89 -10.98
CA ARG A 115 -5.27 -33.96 -10.21
C ARG A 115 -4.07 -33.40 -10.97
N LEU A 116 -4.28 -32.27 -11.67
CA LEU A 116 -3.24 -31.63 -12.46
C LEU A 116 -2.46 -30.64 -11.58
N PRO A 117 -1.14 -30.80 -11.39
CA PRO A 117 -0.34 -30.00 -10.46
C PRO A 117 0.12 -28.67 -11.07
N VAL A 118 -0.84 -27.87 -11.57
CA VAL A 118 -0.55 -26.54 -12.12
C VAL A 118 -0.45 -25.49 -11.02
N VAL A 119 0.30 -24.42 -11.29
CA VAL A 119 0.36 -23.24 -10.43
C VAL A 119 -0.06 -22.02 -11.23
N PHE A 120 -1.06 -21.29 -10.71
CA PHE A 120 -1.54 -20.05 -11.29
C PHE A 120 -1.13 -18.88 -10.39
N HIS A 121 -0.59 -17.81 -10.99
CA HIS A 121 -0.14 -16.63 -10.27
C HIS A 121 -1.15 -15.51 -10.38
N ILE A 122 -1.61 -15.04 -9.21
CA ILE A 122 -2.74 -14.14 -9.10
C ILE A 122 -2.26 -12.77 -8.61
N GLY A 123 -2.45 -11.75 -9.44
CA GLY A 123 -2.41 -10.36 -8.99
C GLY A 123 -3.75 -9.99 -8.38
N ALA A 124 -3.96 -10.36 -7.11
CA ALA A 124 -5.25 -10.28 -6.42
C ALA A 124 -5.89 -8.90 -6.61
N ARG A 125 -7.09 -8.87 -7.19
CA ARG A 125 -7.76 -7.66 -7.68
C ARG A 125 -9.23 -7.65 -7.27
N ALA A 126 -9.70 -6.46 -6.89
CA ALA A 126 -11.09 -6.24 -6.54
C ALA A 126 -12.02 -6.61 -7.71
N LEU A 127 -13.10 -7.32 -7.39
CA LEU A 127 -14.15 -7.62 -8.36
C LEU A 127 -15.00 -6.38 -8.63
N THR A 128 -15.24 -6.12 -9.91
CA THR A 128 -16.25 -5.19 -10.41
C THR A 128 -17.61 -5.56 -9.82
N SER A 129 -18.15 -4.65 -9.02
CA SER A 129 -19.45 -4.77 -8.36
C SER A 129 -20.26 -3.50 -8.65
N GLN A 130 -20.33 -2.53 -7.73
CA GLN A 130 -20.97 -1.23 -8.02
C GLN A 130 -20.20 -0.40 -9.05
N SER A 131 -18.89 -0.67 -9.22
CA SER A 131 -18.03 -0.06 -10.22
C SER A 131 -16.82 -0.94 -10.50
N LEU A 132 -16.11 -0.68 -11.59
CA LEU A 132 -14.89 -1.37 -11.95
C LEU A 132 -13.71 -0.79 -11.15
N ASN A 133 -12.92 -1.67 -10.55
CA ASN A 133 -11.66 -1.31 -9.92
C ASN A 133 -10.56 -2.25 -10.45
N VAL A 134 -9.41 -1.69 -10.82
CA VAL A 134 -8.25 -2.46 -11.32
C VAL A 134 -7.29 -2.90 -10.20
N HIS A 135 -7.46 -2.32 -9.01
CA HIS A 135 -6.54 -2.39 -7.91
C HIS A 135 -6.83 -3.56 -6.93
N ALA A 136 -6.02 -3.69 -5.89
CA ALA A 136 -6.03 -4.84 -5.00
C ALA A 136 -7.38 -5.07 -4.31
N GLY A 137 -7.80 -6.33 -4.29
CA GLY A 137 -8.89 -6.87 -3.51
C GLY A 137 -8.69 -8.38 -3.42
N HIS A 138 -9.23 -9.02 -2.39
CA HIS A 138 -9.16 -10.48 -2.23
C HIS A 138 -10.47 -11.17 -2.65
N ASP A 139 -11.44 -10.41 -3.16
CA ASP A 139 -12.77 -10.90 -3.55
C ASP A 139 -12.68 -11.94 -4.68
N ASP A 140 -11.70 -11.80 -5.58
CA ASP A 140 -11.47 -12.74 -6.70
C ASP A 140 -11.03 -14.12 -6.20
N LEU A 141 -10.02 -14.16 -5.33
CA LEU A 141 -9.52 -15.37 -4.69
C LEU A 141 -10.57 -16.02 -3.81
N MET A 142 -11.28 -15.23 -2.99
CA MET A 142 -12.36 -15.77 -2.16
C MET A 142 -13.54 -16.25 -2.99
N GLY A 143 -13.76 -15.68 -4.18
CA GLY A 143 -14.75 -16.13 -5.15
C GLY A 143 -14.48 -17.54 -5.70
N VAL A 144 -13.25 -18.06 -5.59
CA VAL A 144 -12.85 -19.40 -6.07
C VAL A 144 -12.28 -20.30 -4.97
N ALA A 145 -12.41 -19.93 -3.70
CA ALA A 145 -11.84 -20.67 -2.57
C ALA A 145 -12.44 -22.08 -2.34
N ASP A 146 -13.55 -22.40 -3.04
CA ASP A 146 -14.29 -23.66 -3.04
C ASP A 146 -13.85 -24.64 -4.15
N THR A 147 -12.92 -24.23 -5.03
CA THR A 147 -12.55 -25.00 -6.23
C THR A 147 -11.58 -26.17 -5.97
N GLY A 148 -11.10 -26.34 -4.74
CA GLY A 148 -10.18 -27.42 -4.38
C GLY A 148 -8.72 -27.15 -4.73
N TRP A 149 -8.28 -25.89 -4.64
CA TRP A 149 -6.91 -25.45 -4.90
C TRP A 149 -6.20 -25.06 -3.60
N GLY A 150 -4.88 -25.25 -3.54
CA GLY A 150 -4.05 -24.59 -2.54
C GLY A 150 -4.01 -23.09 -2.77
N MET A 151 -3.95 -22.27 -1.72
CA MET A 151 -3.96 -20.81 -1.81
C MET A 151 -2.91 -20.22 -0.88
N LEU A 152 -1.84 -19.67 -1.46
CA LEU A 152 -0.77 -18.99 -0.74
C LEU A 152 -0.81 -17.49 -1.02
N PHE A 153 -0.59 -16.67 0.00
CA PHE A 153 -0.58 -15.21 -0.08
C PHE A 153 0.81 -14.67 0.25
N ALA A 154 1.44 -14.01 -0.72
CA ALA A 154 2.65 -13.26 -0.53
C ALA A 154 2.35 -11.87 0.07
N LYS A 155 3.16 -11.46 1.05
CA LYS A 155 3.07 -10.13 1.66
C LYS A 155 3.92 -9.05 0.96
N ASN A 156 4.88 -9.46 0.11
CA ASN A 156 5.80 -8.58 -0.63
C ASN A 156 6.41 -9.28 -1.85
N ALA A 157 7.28 -8.58 -2.61
CA ALA A 157 7.85 -9.10 -3.86
C ALA A 157 8.76 -10.31 -3.64
N GLN A 158 9.51 -10.38 -2.52
CA GLN A 158 10.31 -11.55 -2.16
C GLN A 158 9.41 -12.79 -1.96
N GLY A 159 8.34 -12.63 -1.17
CA GLY A 159 7.39 -13.70 -0.90
C GLY A 159 6.72 -14.21 -2.18
N ALA A 160 6.44 -13.32 -3.15
CA ALA A 160 5.84 -13.72 -4.42
C ALA A 160 6.74 -14.67 -5.22
N ALA A 161 8.05 -14.45 -5.21
CA ALA A 161 9.04 -15.34 -5.84
C ALA A 161 9.21 -16.66 -5.07
N ASP A 162 9.41 -16.60 -3.76
CA ASP A 162 9.68 -17.79 -2.95
C ASP A 162 8.45 -18.72 -2.93
N LEU A 163 7.25 -18.16 -2.75
CA LEU A 163 6.01 -18.93 -2.76
C LEU A 163 5.66 -19.48 -4.13
N ALA A 164 6.19 -18.94 -5.24
CA ALA A 164 6.05 -19.55 -6.56
C ALA A 164 6.70 -20.95 -6.60
N LEU A 165 7.91 -21.08 -6.06
CA LEU A 165 8.62 -22.36 -5.98
C LEU A 165 7.99 -23.30 -4.96
N ILE A 166 7.63 -22.79 -3.77
CA ILE A 166 7.00 -23.59 -2.72
C ILE A 166 5.65 -24.14 -3.22
N ALA A 167 4.83 -23.29 -3.86
CA ALA A 167 3.57 -23.73 -4.46
C ALA A 167 3.80 -24.80 -5.53
N ARG A 168 4.82 -24.65 -6.39
CA ARG A 168 5.12 -25.64 -7.43
C ARG A 168 5.55 -26.98 -6.84
N ARG A 169 6.46 -26.97 -5.87
CA ARG A 169 6.91 -28.17 -5.17
C ARG A 169 5.74 -28.88 -4.49
N ALA A 170 4.89 -28.13 -3.77
CA ALA A 170 3.72 -28.69 -3.11
C ALA A 170 2.68 -29.22 -4.11
N ALA A 171 2.45 -28.50 -5.22
CA ALA A 171 1.47 -28.90 -6.23
C ALA A 171 1.84 -30.24 -6.88
N GLU A 172 3.09 -30.38 -7.30
CA GLU A 172 3.59 -31.59 -7.98
C GLU A 172 3.61 -32.82 -7.08
N GLU A 173 4.04 -32.66 -5.83
CA GLU A 173 4.11 -33.77 -4.87
C GLU A 173 2.71 -34.21 -4.38
N SER A 174 1.76 -33.27 -4.28
CA SER A 174 0.40 -33.54 -3.81
C SER A 174 -0.62 -33.83 -4.92
N GLU A 175 -0.22 -33.67 -6.19
CA GLU A 175 -1.12 -33.73 -7.37
C GLU A 175 -2.35 -32.82 -7.21
N THR A 176 -2.15 -31.66 -6.58
CA THR A 176 -3.20 -30.68 -6.30
C THR A 176 -2.74 -29.32 -6.82
N PRO A 177 -3.57 -28.59 -7.58
CA PRO A 177 -3.15 -27.30 -8.12
C PRO A 177 -3.10 -26.20 -7.05
N PHE A 178 -2.30 -25.16 -7.28
CA PHE A 178 -2.07 -24.06 -6.33
C PHE A 178 -2.21 -22.68 -6.96
N PHE A 179 -2.74 -21.74 -6.17
CA PHE A 179 -2.62 -20.32 -6.39
C PHE A 179 -1.45 -19.75 -5.60
N ASN A 180 -0.59 -19.00 -6.28
CA ASN A 180 0.37 -18.08 -5.65
C ASN A 180 -0.14 -16.64 -5.84
N ALA A 181 -0.73 -16.09 -4.77
CA ALA A 181 -1.36 -14.78 -4.78
C ALA A 181 -0.44 -13.69 -4.24
N GLN A 182 -0.55 -12.50 -4.83
CA GLN A 182 0.11 -11.28 -4.36
C GLN A 182 -0.84 -10.08 -4.59
N ASP A 183 -0.76 -9.04 -3.75
CA ASP A 183 -1.69 -7.90 -3.84
C ASP A 183 -1.46 -7.10 -5.13
N GLY A 184 -2.54 -6.89 -5.90
CA GLY A 184 -2.50 -6.14 -7.15
C GLY A 184 -2.01 -4.70 -6.96
N PHE A 185 -1.06 -4.27 -7.79
CA PHE A 185 -0.29 -3.03 -7.68
C PHE A 185 0.61 -2.92 -6.44
N LEU A 186 0.10 -3.24 -5.25
CA LEU A 186 0.82 -3.11 -3.98
C LEU A 186 2.00 -4.08 -3.87
N THR A 187 1.97 -5.20 -4.59
CA THR A 187 3.11 -6.12 -4.74
C THR A 187 3.48 -6.34 -6.21
N THR A 188 2.48 -6.50 -7.10
CA THR A 188 2.75 -6.79 -8.51
C THR A 188 3.54 -5.69 -9.23
N HIS A 189 3.47 -4.44 -8.74
CA HIS A 189 4.10 -3.26 -9.35
C HIS A 189 5.03 -2.48 -8.38
N THR A 190 5.10 -2.88 -7.11
CA THR A 190 6.00 -2.28 -6.13
C THR A 190 7.38 -2.89 -6.27
N ILE A 191 8.35 -2.06 -6.58
CA ILE A 191 9.74 -2.45 -6.76
C ILE A 191 10.41 -2.48 -5.40
N GLU A 192 11.07 -3.58 -5.09
CA GLU A 192 11.75 -3.82 -3.83
C GLU A 192 13.08 -4.53 -4.07
N ASN A 193 13.99 -4.48 -3.10
CA ASN A 193 15.13 -5.39 -3.09
C ASN A 193 14.63 -6.80 -2.80
N VAL A 194 15.02 -7.75 -3.66
CA VAL A 194 14.74 -9.17 -3.48
C VAL A 194 15.99 -10.00 -3.73
N LEU A 195 15.98 -11.20 -3.21
CA LEU A 195 16.96 -12.26 -3.38
C LEU A 195 16.30 -13.31 -4.28
N LEU A 196 16.48 -13.19 -5.60
CA LEU A 196 15.84 -14.11 -6.54
C LEU A 196 16.40 -15.53 -6.40
N PRO A 197 15.57 -16.58 -6.52
CA PRO A 197 16.05 -17.95 -6.52
C PRO A 197 17.09 -18.23 -7.60
N GLU A 198 18.19 -18.86 -7.24
CA GLU A 198 19.24 -19.27 -8.18
C GLU A 198 18.74 -20.39 -9.12
N PRO A 199 19.24 -20.45 -10.37
CA PRO A 199 18.99 -21.58 -11.29
C PRO A 199 19.24 -22.96 -10.66
N GLU A 200 20.31 -23.11 -9.89
CA GLU A 200 20.66 -24.39 -9.25
C GLU A 200 19.74 -24.73 -8.08
N LEU A 201 19.32 -23.73 -7.27
CA LEU A 201 18.27 -23.91 -6.27
C LEU A 201 16.99 -24.41 -6.94
N MET A 202 16.57 -23.76 -8.02
CA MET A 202 15.35 -24.13 -8.75
C MET A 202 15.43 -25.56 -9.29
N LYS A 203 16.55 -25.95 -9.91
CA LYS A 203 16.77 -27.34 -10.37
C LYS A 203 16.66 -28.34 -9.23
N GLN A 204 17.34 -28.08 -8.11
CA GLN A 204 17.34 -28.99 -6.96
C GLN A 204 15.95 -29.10 -6.31
N PHE A 205 15.27 -27.96 -6.13
CA PHE A 205 14.04 -27.88 -5.35
C PHE A 205 12.82 -28.43 -6.10
N VAL A 206 12.60 -28.04 -7.36
CA VAL A 206 11.44 -28.52 -8.14
C VAL A 206 11.74 -29.74 -9.00
N GLY A 207 12.97 -29.90 -9.49
CA GLY A 207 13.36 -31.04 -10.34
C GLY A 207 12.79 -31.00 -11.77
N ASN A 208 13.26 -31.93 -12.60
CA ASN A 208 12.90 -32.06 -14.03
C ASN A 208 11.42 -32.44 -14.20
N PRO A 209 10.62 -31.65 -14.94
CA PRO A 209 9.20 -31.94 -15.13
C PRO A 209 8.97 -33.28 -15.85
N ASN A 210 9.85 -33.66 -16.78
CA ASN A 210 9.71 -34.89 -17.58
C ASN A 210 9.89 -36.18 -16.75
N GLU A 211 10.45 -36.08 -15.55
CA GLU A 211 10.64 -37.21 -14.63
C GLU A 211 9.53 -37.29 -13.57
N LYS A 212 8.81 -36.18 -13.35
CA LYS A 212 7.84 -36.04 -12.24
C LYS A 212 6.40 -36.02 -12.70
N LEU A 213 6.11 -35.37 -13.83
CA LEU A 213 4.75 -35.14 -14.29
C LEU A 213 4.23 -36.35 -15.06
N ARG A 214 2.93 -36.63 -14.88
CA ARG A 214 2.25 -37.71 -15.59
C ARG A 214 1.71 -37.20 -16.91
N ASP A 215 2.09 -37.88 -17.99
CA ASP A 215 1.42 -37.72 -19.27
C ASP A 215 0.18 -38.63 -19.34
N PHE A 216 -1.00 -38.03 -19.29
CA PHE A 216 -2.28 -38.72 -19.46
C PHE A 216 -2.67 -38.90 -20.93
N MET A 217 -1.95 -38.27 -21.85
CA MET A 217 -2.18 -38.29 -23.29
C MET A 217 -1.13 -39.12 -24.04
N ASP A 218 -0.40 -40.01 -23.36
CA ASP A 218 0.53 -40.97 -23.95
C ASP A 218 -0.24 -42.08 -24.70
N PRO A 219 -0.18 -42.16 -26.04
CA PRO A 219 -0.89 -43.18 -26.81
C PRO A 219 -0.43 -44.61 -26.52
N SER A 220 0.76 -44.79 -25.93
CA SER A 220 1.28 -46.09 -25.50
C SER A 220 0.71 -46.54 -24.15
N LYS A 221 0.18 -45.60 -23.35
CA LYS A 221 -0.45 -45.84 -22.03
C LYS A 221 -1.79 -45.09 -21.95
N PRO A 222 -2.77 -45.43 -22.82
CA PRO A 222 -3.98 -44.62 -22.97
C PRO A 222 -4.83 -44.65 -21.70
N VAL A 223 -5.29 -43.48 -21.28
CA VAL A 223 -6.25 -43.29 -20.17
C VAL A 223 -7.45 -42.50 -20.67
N MET A 224 -8.64 -42.90 -20.22
CA MET A 224 -9.86 -42.11 -20.44
C MET A 224 -10.11 -41.22 -19.21
N SER A 225 -10.00 -39.90 -19.38
CA SER A 225 -10.21 -38.91 -18.31
C SER A 225 -11.42 -38.02 -18.60
N GLY A 226 -12.16 -37.61 -17.56
CA GLY A 226 -13.31 -36.72 -17.70
C GLY A 226 -14.60 -37.35 -18.25
N VAL A 227 -14.83 -38.65 -18.00
CA VAL A 227 -16.03 -39.37 -18.44
C VAL A 227 -17.30 -38.92 -17.71
N VAL A 228 -18.45 -39.16 -18.33
CA VAL A 228 -19.76 -39.03 -17.66
C VAL A 228 -19.91 -40.16 -16.63
N GLN A 229 -20.16 -39.80 -15.38
CA GLN A 229 -20.39 -40.74 -14.29
C GLN A 229 -21.82 -40.60 -13.74
N ASN A 230 -22.51 -41.73 -13.56
CA ASN A 230 -23.79 -41.78 -12.87
C ASN A 230 -23.61 -41.73 -11.34
N GLN A 231 -24.72 -41.63 -10.62
CA GLN A 231 -24.78 -41.29 -9.19
C GLN A 231 -23.90 -42.18 -8.30
N ASP A 232 -23.90 -43.50 -8.51
CA ASP A 232 -23.12 -44.46 -7.71
C ASP A 232 -21.61 -44.23 -7.83
N SER A 233 -21.10 -44.02 -9.05
CA SER A 233 -19.67 -43.80 -9.29
C SER A 233 -19.20 -42.40 -8.92
N TYR A 234 -20.03 -41.38 -9.17
CA TYR A 234 -19.64 -39.98 -8.98
C TYR A 234 -19.33 -39.68 -7.52
N MET A 235 -20.19 -40.10 -6.58
CA MET A 235 -19.97 -39.86 -5.15
C MET A 235 -18.67 -40.54 -4.68
N LYS A 236 -18.40 -41.78 -5.13
CA LYS A 236 -17.16 -42.51 -4.80
C LYS A 236 -15.93 -41.75 -5.28
N GLY A 237 -15.93 -41.31 -6.54
CA GLY A 237 -14.83 -40.53 -7.11
C GLY A 237 -14.61 -39.18 -6.42
N LYS A 238 -15.68 -38.44 -6.10
CA LYS A 238 -15.57 -37.14 -5.42
C LYS A 238 -15.04 -37.28 -3.98
N ILE A 239 -15.50 -38.28 -3.23
CA ILE A 239 -15.00 -38.51 -1.87
C ILE A 239 -13.58 -39.07 -1.89
N ALA A 240 -13.23 -39.93 -2.85
CA ALA A 240 -11.88 -40.49 -2.99
C ALA A 240 -10.79 -39.42 -3.17
N GLN A 241 -11.12 -38.23 -3.70
CA GLN A 241 -10.17 -37.12 -3.84
C GLN A 241 -9.59 -36.65 -2.50
N ARG A 242 -10.26 -36.91 -1.36
CA ARG A 242 -9.72 -36.60 -0.02
C ARG A 242 -8.35 -37.22 0.22
N TYR A 243 -8.08 -38.40 -0.33
CA TYR A 243 -6.76 -39.04 -0.27
C TYR A 243 -5.63 -38.10 -0.72
N PHE A 244 -5.87 -37.27 -1.73
CA PHE A 244 -4.90 -36.28 -2.21
C PHE A 244 -4.87 -35.04 -1.32
N TYR A 245 -6.05 -34.50 -0.99
CA TYR A 245 -6.15 -33.29 -0.18
C TYR A 245 -5.57 -33.43 1.24
N ASP A 246 -5.75 -34.59 1.87
CA ASP A 246 -5.22 -34.86 3.22
C ASP A 246 -3.68 -34.84 3.25
N ARG A 247 -3.02 -35.04 2.09
CA ARG A 247 -1.56 -34.97 1.94
C ARG A 247 -1.04 -33.55 1.70
N VAL A 248 -1.89 -32.61 1.28
CA VAL A 248 -1.46 -31.26 0.86
C VAL A 248 -0.78 -30.51 2.01
N LYS A 249 -1.40 -30.47 3.19
CA LYS A 249 -0.87 -29.75 4.35
C LYS A 249 0.52 -30.25 4.79
N PRO A 250 0.75 -31.56 5.04
CA PRO A 250 2.08 -32.05 5.42
C PRO A 250 3.13 -31.85 4.31
N ILE A 251 2.76 -32.03 3.04
CA ILE A 251 3.66 -31.77 1.89
C ILE A 251 4.06 -30.30 1.84
N LEU A 252 3.10 -29.38 2.01
CA LEU A 252 3.36 -27.95 1.98
C LEU A 252 4.31 -27.51 3.10
N LYS A 253 4.11 -28.01 4.33
CA LYS A 253 5.03 -27.74 5.45
C LYS A 253 6.44 -28.28 5.15
N ALA A 254 6.55 -29.52 4.66
CA ALA A 254 7.83 -30.10 4.27
C ALA A 254 8.54 -29.28 3.18
N ALA A 255 7.79 -28.78 2.18
CA ALA A 255 8.35 -27.91 1.15
C ALA A 255 8.83 -26.57 1.71
N MET A 256 8.10 -25.97 2.67
CA MET A 256 8.52 -24.75 3.36
C MET A 256 9.77 -24.96 4.22
N ASP A 257 9.86 -26.10 4.92
CA ASP A 257 11.03 -26.46 5.73
C ASP A 257 12.27 -26.73 4.85
N GLU A 258 12.13 -27.50 3.78
CA GLU A 258 13.20 -27.73 2.79
C GLU A 258 13.67 -26.40 2.18
N TYR A 259 12.74 -25.49 1.86
CA TYR A 259 13.09 -24.16 1.35
C TYR A 259 13.88 -23.34 2.38
N TYR A 260 13.51 -23.41 3.66
CA TYR A 260 14.23 -22.74 4.74
C TYR A 260 15.65 -23.29 4.91
N GLU A 261 15.84 -24.62 4.87
CA GLU A 261 17.16 -25.24 4.95
C GLU A 261 18.09 -24.80 3.83
N LEU A 262 17.55 -24.68 2.61
CA LEU A 262 18.31 -24.32 1.42
C LEU A 262 18.63 -22.83 1.33
N THR A 263 17.75 -21.96 1.84
CA THR A 263 17.80 -20.52 1.57
C THR A 263 17.95 -19.64 2.81
N GLY A 264 17.68 -20.19 4.00
CA GLY A 264 17.57 -19.43 5.26
C GLY A 264 16.29 -18.58 5.37
N ARG A 265 15.40 -18.59 4.37
CA ARG A 265 14.14 -17.83 4.38
C ARG A 265 13.00 -18.74 4.82
N ARG A 266 12.42 -18.45 5.99
CA ARG A 266 11.41 -19.29 6.62
C ARG A 266 10.00 -18.87 6.20
N TYR A 267 9.20 -19.85 5.83
CA TYR A 267 7.76 -19.75 5.64
C TYR A 267 7.07 -20.81 6.49
N ASP A 268 5.83 -20.56 6.89
CA ASP A 268 4.91 -21.56 7.46
C ASP A 268 3.49 -21.19 6.99
N LEU A 269 2.48 -21.97 7.36
CA LEU A 269 1.08 -21.71 7.00
C LEU A 269 0.57 -20.39 7.57
N VAL A 270 1.10 -20.01 8.74
CA VAL A 270 0.89 -18.72 9.40
C VAL A 270 2.22 -18.19 9.91
N GLU A 271 2.40 -16.88 9.83
CA GLU A 271 3.61 -16.21 10.29
C GLU A 271 3.27 -15.25 11.44
N PRO A 272 3.52 -15.66 12.71
CA PRO A 272 3.35 -14.77 13.85
C PRO A 272 4.47 -13.73 13.93
N TYR A 273 4.13 -12.54 14.41
CA TYR A 273 5.05 -11.44 14.67
C TYR A 273 4.71 -10.82 16.04
N ARG A 274 5.68 -10.83 16.98
CA ARG A 274 5.50 -10.32 18.35
C ARG A 274 4.33 -10.98 19.11
N MET A 275 4.14 -12.28 18.93
CA MET A 275 3.00 -13.03 19.49
C MET A 275 3.31 -13.73 20.82
N GLU A 276 4.57 -13.81 21.22
CA GLU A 276 5.05 -14.59 22.36
C GLU A 276 4.41 -14.14 23.68
N ASP A 277 4.18 -12.83 23.83
CA ASP A 277 3.56 -12.19 24.99
C ASP A 277 2.32 -11.37 24.64
N ALA A 278 1.80 -11.50 23.41
CA ALA A 278 0.70 -10.66 22.92
C ALA A 278 -0.60 -10.91 23.70
N GLU A 279 -1.23 -9.81 24.13
CA GLU A 279 -2.58 -9.81 24.68
C GLU A 279 -3.64 -9.49 23.61
N TYR A 280 -3.21 -8.86 22.52
CA TYR A 280 -4.06 -8.43 21.41
C TYR A 280 -3.39 -8.83 20.10
N ALA A 281 -4.17 -9.22 19.10
CA ALA A 281 -3.60 -9.58 17.79
C ALA A 281 -4.35 -8.95 16.62
N ILE A 282 -3.60 -8.62 15.57
CA ILE A 282 -4.15 -8.34 14.24
C ILE A 282 -3.88 -9.56 13.36
N VAL A 283 -4.88 -10.02 12.61
CA VAL A 283 -4.74 -11.09 11.62
C VAL A 283 -5.03 -10.51 10.25
N ALA A 284 -4.14 -10.72 9.28
CA ALA A 284 -4.29 -10.21 7.92
C ALA A 284 -3.62 -11.12 6.88
N MET A 285 -4.01 -10.95 5.60
CA MET A 285 -3.34 -11.55 4.44
C MET A 285 -2.68 -10.47 3.59
N GLY A 286 -1.59 -10.83 2.90
CA GLY A 286 -0.93 -9.94 1.95
C GLY A 286 -0.24 -8.74 2.60
N THR A 287 -0.13 -7.65 1.85
CA THR A 287 0.67 -6.47 2.22
C THR A 287 0.21 -5.76 3.50
N MET A 288 -1.08 -5.90 3.88
CA MET A 288 -1.59 -5.30 5.11
C MET A 288 -0.88 -5.83 6.35
N ALA A 289 -0.40 -7.09 6.32
CA ALA A 289 0.30 -7.67 7.45
C ALA A 289 1.67 -7.01 7.70
N GLU A 290 2.36 -6.53 6.67
CA GLU A 290 3.64 -5.82 6.86
C GLU A 290 3.44 -4.43 7.43
N THR A 291 2.46 -3.67 6.93
CA THR A 291 2.12 -2.36 7.50
C THR A 291 1.64 -2.52 8.95
N ALA A 292 0.86 -3.57 9.25
CA ALA A 292 0.44 -3.87 10.61
C ALA A 292 1.64 -4.25 11.51
N ALA A 293 2.63 -4.98 11.00
CA ALA A 293 3.80 -5.39 11.78
C ALA A 293 4.65 -4.18 12.23
N VAL A 294 4.93 -3.23 11.33
CA VAL A 294 5.68 -2.02 11.71
C VAL A 294 4.87 -1.09 12.62
N THR A 295 3.54 -1.04 12.45
CA THR A 295 2.65 -0.30 13.35
C THR A 295 2.55 -0.95 14.73
N CYS A 296 2.62 -2.29 14.78
CA CYS A 296 2.70 -3.07 16.01
C CYS A 296 3.96 -2.71 16.80
N ASP A 297 5.13 -2.65 16.15
CA ASP A 297 6.37 -2.21 16.82
C ASP A 297 6.21 -0.79 17.40
N TYR A 298 5.69 0.16 16.62
CA TYR A 298 5.41 1.52 17.10
C TYR A 298 4.49 1.54 18.33
N LEU A 299 3.36 0.82 18.30
CA LEU A 299 2.42 0.75 19.42
C LEU A 299 3.08 0.15 20.68
N ARG A 300 3.87 -0.91 20.50
CA ARG A 300 4.58 -1.55 21.62
C ARG A 300 5.61 -0.59 22.24
N GLU A 301 6.36 0.13 21.41
CA GLU A 301 7.40 1.06 21.86
C GLU A 301 6.81 2.30 22.55
N GLU A 302 5.79 2.93 21.96
CA GLU A 302 5.26 4.21 22.44
C GLU A 302 4.21 4.08 23.54
N THR A 303 3.49 2.95 23.60
CA THR A 303 2.36 2.78 24.54
C THR A 303 2.50 1.59 25.48
N GLY A 304 3.44 0.67 25.22
CA GLY A 304 3.58 -0.58 25.98
C GLY A 304 2.47 -1.60 25.74
N LEU A 305 1.54 -1.33 24.80
CA LEU A 305 0.48 -2.28 24.43
C LEU A 305 1.08 -3.54 23.82
N LYS A 306 0.81 -4.70 24.43
CA LYS A 306 1.25 -6.01 23.94
C LYS A 306 0.40 -6.49 22.77
N VAL A 307 0.51 -5.81 21.64
CA VAL A 307 -0.10 -6.21 20.38
C VAL A 307 0.88 -7.10 19.60
N GLY A 308 0.34 -8.07 18.86
CA GLY A 308 1.05 -8.89 17.89
C GLY A 308 0.32 -8.92 16.54
N VAL A 309 0.95 -9.47 15.52
CA VAL A 309 0.39 -9.61 14.17
C VAL A 309 0.56 -11.03 13.69
N VAL A 310 -0.45 -11.56 13.00
CA VAL A 310 -0.39 -12.87 12.35
C VAL A 310 -0.68 -12.68 10.87
N HIS A 311 0.30 -13.00 10.02
CA HIS A 311 0.09 -13.10 8.60
C HIS A 311 -0.40 -14.51 8.25
N VAL A 312 -1.51 -14.61 7.52
CA VAL A 312 -2.03 -15.89 7.02
C VAL A 312 -1.43 -16.15 5.64
N THR A 313 -0.30 -16.86 5.61
CA THR A 313 0.41 -17.19 4.38
C THR A 313 -0.33 -18.23 3.56
N CYS A 314 -1.06 -19.15 4.21
CA CYS A 314 -1.86 -20.19 3.56
C CYS A 314 -3.33 -20.06 3.95
N PHE A 315 -4.22 -19.82 2.98
CA PHE A 315 -5.67 -19.83 3.21
C PHE A 315 -6.29 -21.20 2.90
N ARG A 316 -5.68 -21.95 1.97
CA ARG A 316 -6.05 -23.33 1.62
C ARG A 316 -4.78 -24.19 1.46
N PRO A 317 -4.68 -25.34 2.15
CA PRO A 317 -5.59 -25.83 3.19
C PRO A 317 -5.65 -24.87 4.39
N PHE A 318 -6.83 -24.68 4.99
CA PHE A 318 -7.01 -23.67 6.03
C PHE A 318 -6.23 -24.05 7.31
N PRO A 319 -5.39 -23.16 7.88
CA PRO A 319 -4.52 -23.45 9.01
C PRO A 319 -5.24 -23.22 10.35
N GLY A 320 -6.40 -23.85 10.53
CA GLY A 320 -7.24 -23.69 11.72
C GLY A 320 -6.49 -23.98 13.04
N PRO A 321 -5.88 -25.16 13.20
CA PRO A 321 -5.13 -25.48 14.42
C PRO A 321 -4.00 -24.51 14.73
N GLU A 322 -3.22 -24.13 13.72
CA GLU A 322 -2.10 -23.20 13.86
C GLU A 322 -2.57 -21.79 14.24
N LEU A 323 -3.67 -21.31 13.64
CA LEU A 323 -4.26 -20.02 14.00
C LEU A 323 -4.77 -20.03 15.44
N VAL A 324 -5.46 -21.10 15.84
CA VAL A 324 -5.96 -21.20 17.22
C VAL A 324 -4.80 -21.23 18.20
N ASP A 325 -3.76 -22.03 17.96
CA ASP A 325 -2.60 -22.13 18.85
C ASP A 325 -1.95 -20.76 19.09
N VAL A 326 -1.74 -20.00 18.02
CA VAL A 326 -1.12 -18.66 18.07
C VAL A 326 -2.05 -17.62 18.74
N LEU A 327 -3.36 -17.71 18.54
CA LEU A 327 -4.31 -16.67 18.95
C LEU A 327 -5.02 -16.94 20.29
N ALA A 328 -4.99 -18.18 20.80
CA ALA A 328 -5.75 -18.60 21.98
C ALA A 328 -5.44 -17.82 23.26
N ARG A 329 -4.20 -17.31 23.37
CA ARG A 329 -3.72 -16.55 24.54
C ARG A 329 -4.21 -15.10 24.54
N CYS A 330 -4.58 -14.57 23.37
CA CYS A 330 -5.06 -13.20 23.24
C CYS A 330 -6.37 -12.99 24.02
N ARG A 331 -6.57 -11.77 24.51
CA ARG A 331 -7.85 -11.29 25.05
C ARG A 331 -8.82 -10.99 23.90
N ALA A 332 -8.30 -10.40 22.83
CA ALA A 332 -9.05 -10.06 21.64
C ALA A 332 -8.19 -10.13 20.37
N VAL A 333 -8.87 -10.32 19.23
CA VAL A 333 -8.25 -10.43 17.91
C VAL A 333 -9.05 -9.58 16.92
N THR A 334 -8.36 -8.76 16.13
CA THR A 334 -8.93 -8.05 14.99
C THR A 334 -8.49 -8.74 13.71
N VAL A 335 -9.44 -9.18 12.90
CA VAL A 335 -9.19 -9.74 11.56
C VAL A 335 -9.45 -8.63 10.53
N LEU A 336 -8.43 -8.30 9.73
CA LEU A 336 -8.52 -7.30 8.67
C LEU A 336 -8.53 -7.99 7.30
N GLU A 337 -9.57 -7.74 6.52
CA GLU A 337 -9.80 -8.37 5.22
C GLU A 337 -9.90 -7.34 4.10
N ARG A 338 -9.26 -7.64 2.97
CA ARG A 338 -9.25 -6.79 1.77
C ARG A 338 -10.44 -7.06 0.85
N MET A 339 -11.61 -7.18 1.46
CA MET A 339 -12.88 -7.42 0.80
C MET A 339 -14.03 -7.11 1.75
N ASP A 340 -15.25 -7.07 1.22
CA ASP A 340 -16.45 -6.94 2.04
C ASP A 340 -17.60 -7.79 1.50
N ASN A 341 -18.16 -8.66 2.34
CA ASN A 341 -19.33 -9.49 2.01
C ASN A 341 -20.45 -9.28 3.04
N PRO A 342 -21.26 -8.23 2.90
CA PRO A 342 -22.27 -7.87 3.91
C PRO A 342 -23.43 -8.85 4.03
N MET A 343 -23.62 -9.75 3.05
CA MET A 343 -24.66 -10.78 3.09
C MET A 343 -24.18 -12.06 3.81
N ALA A 344 -22.89 -12.20 4.08
CA ALA A 344 -22.35 -13.30 4.85
C ALA A 344 -22.39 -13.01 6.36
N GLN A 345 -22.42 -14.07 7.17
CA GLN A 345 -22.32 -13.95 8.63
C GLN A 345 -21.03 -13.24 9.07
N SER A 346 -19.96 -13.41 8.31
CA SER A 346 -18.66 -12.75 8.46
C SER A 346 -17.92 -12.82 7.13
N ASN A 347 -16.95 -11.93 6.93
CA ASN A 347 -16.01 -12.08 5.81
C ASN A 347 -15.24 -13.42 5.92
N PRO A 348 -14.74 -13.98 4.80
CA PRO A 348 -14.26 -15.36 4.72
C PRO A 348 -13.19 -15.74 5.74
N LEU A 349 -12.14 -14.93 5.92
CA LEU A 349 -11.08 -15.24 6.88
C LEU A 349 -11.60 -15.19 8.31
N THR A 350 -12.41 -14.19 8.63
CA THR A 350 -13.08 -14.08 9.94
C THR A 350 -13.98 -15.28 10.21
N ALA A 351 -14.73 -15.73 9.21
CA ALA A 351 -15.63 -16.87 9.32
C ALA A 351 -14.86 -18.17 9.63
N GLU A 352 -13.77 -18.43 8.90
CA GLU A 352 -12.93 -19.61 9.08
C GLU A 352 -12.20 -19.60 10.43
N ILE A 353 -11.73 -18.43 10.90
CA ILE A 353 -11.14 -18.29 12.23
C ILE A 353 -12.19 -18.58 13.32
N LYS A 354 -13.41 -18.06 13.19
CA LYS A 354 -14.50 -18.36 14.13
C LYS A 354 -14.86 -19.85 14.15
N ALA A 355 -14.88 -20.50 12.99
CA ALA A 355 -15.10 -21.94 12.87
C ALA A 355 -13.98 -22.75 13.55
N ALA A 356 -12.72 -22.40 13.29
CA ALA A 356 -11.56 -23.02 13.92
C ALA A 356 -11.59 -22.92 15.46
N PHE A 357 -11.98 -21.76 16.00
CA PHE A 357 -12.16 -21.59 17.44
C PHE A 357 -13.34 -22.40 18.00
N ALA A 358 -14.42 -22.55 17.23
CA ALA A 358 -15.56 -23.39 17.62
C ALA A 358 -15.14 -24.87 17.69
N ASP A 359 -14.41 -25.37 16.70
CA ASP A 359 -13.83 -26.72 16.68
C ASP A 359 -12.91 -26.96 17.89
N ALA A 360 -12.03 -26.01 18.19
CA ALA A 360 -11.13 -26.10 19.34
C ALA A 360 -11.86 -26.10 20.70
N LEU A 361 -12.98 -25.39 20.80
CA LEU A 361 -13.79 -25.34 22.03
C LEU A 361 -14.50 -26.68 22.31
N ILE A 362 -14.83 -27.45 21.28
CA ILE A 362 -15.47 -28.76 21.39
C ILE A 362 -14.47 -29.93 21.35
N ASP A 363 -13.18 -29.65 21.58
CA ASP A 363 -12.08 -30.63 21.60
C ASP A 363 -11.97 -31.43 20.27
N ALA A 364 -12.16 -30.77 19.12
CA ALA A 364 -12.01 -31.41 17.81
C ALA A 364 -10.58 -31.93 17.58
N PRO A 365 -10.40 -33.07 16.90
CA PRO A 365 -9.08 -33.67 16.68
C PRO A 365 -8.09 -32.71 16.01
N GLY A 366 -6.89 -32.62 16.56
CA GLY A 366 -5.80 -31.79 16.03
C GLY A 366 -5.81 -30.33 16.49
N TYR A 367 -6.83 -29.88 17.21
CA TYR A 367 -6.88 -28.54 17.79
C TYR A 367 -6.34 -28.52 19.23
N PRO A 368 -5.72 -27.40 19.68
CA PRO A 368 -5.39 -27.22 21.08
C PRO A 368 -6.67 -27.07 21.91
N ARG A 369 -6.66 -27.63 23.13
CA ARG A 369 -7.79 -27.54 24.05
C ARG A 369 -7.98 -26.10 24.55
N LEU A 370 -9.21 -25.59 24.45
CA LEU A 370 -9.56 -24.24 24.87
C LEU A 370 -10.57 -24.19 26.01
N HIS A 371 -10.44 -23.16 26.84
CA HIS A 371 -11.43 -22.81 27.87
C HIS A 371 -12.22 -21.55 27.53
N ARG A 372 -11.74 -20.76 26.58
CA ARG A 372 -12.37 -19.52 26.11
C ARG A 372 -11.96 -19.23 24.67
N ILE A 373 -12.81 -18.51 23.97
CA ILE A 373 -12.51 -17.94 22.65
C ILE A 373 -12.14 -16.46 22.86
N PRO A 374 -11.04 -15.95 22.27
CA PRO A 374 -10.75 -14.53 22.31
C PRO A 374 -11.87 -13.74 21.66
N THR A 375 -11.99 -12.50 22.06
CA THR A 375 -12.99 -11.61 21.50
C THR A 375 -12.62 -11.24 20.06
N ILE A 376 -13.37 -11.72 19.05
CA ILE A 376 -13.04 -11.52 17.62
C ILE A 376 -13.76 -10.27 17.06
N TYR A 377 -12.99 -9.41 16.42
CA TYR A 377 -13.40 -8.23 15.68
C TYR A 377 -13.11 -8.42 14.18
N SER A 378 -13.96 -7.86 13.33
CA SER A 378 -13.87 -7.96 11.87
C SER A 378 -13.74 -6.55 11.27
N GLY A 379 -12.75 -6.34 10.40
CA GLY A 379 -12.55 -5.07 9.73
C GLY A 379 -12.40 -5.25 8.22
N SER A 380 -13.16 -4.50 7.44
CA SER A 380 -12.96 -4.40 5.98
C SER A 380 -12.08 -3.19 5.68
N ALA A 381 -10.96 -3.41 4.99
CA ALA A 381 -9.96 -2.37 4.75
C ALA A 381 -9.22 -2.60 3.43
N GLY A 382 -8.75 -1.53 2.79
CA GLY A 382 -7.87 -1.65 1.63
C GLY A 382 -8.50 -2.16 0.33
N LEU A 383 -9.83 -2.21 0.26
CA LEU A 383 -10.58 -2.56 -0.96
C LEU A 383 -10.20 -1.60 -2.09
N GLY A 384 -9.85 -2.14 -3.26
CA GLY A 384 -9.46 -1.35 -4.41
C GLY A 384 -8.17 -0.56 -4.22
N SER A 385 -7.20 -1.12 -3.49
CA SER A 385 -5.96 -0.45 -3.02
C SER A 385 -6.19 0.89 -2.33
N ARG A 386 -7.32 1.07 -1.64
CA ARG A 386 -7.44 2.16 -0.67
C ARG A 386 -6.30 2.00 0.35
N ASP A 387 -5.66 3.10 0.72
CA ASP A 387 -4.57 3.03 1.70
C ASP A 387 -5.09 2.48 3.04
N VAL A 388 -4.30 1.57 3.62
CA VAL A 388 -4.44 1.13 5.01
C VAL A 388 -3.19 1.59 5.73
N ARG A 389 -3.32 2.66 6.49
CA ARG A 389 -2.19 3.40 7.04
C ARG A 389 -1.94 3.04 8.51
N PRO A 390 -0.79 3.39 9.08
CA PRO A 390 -0.51 3.16 10.50
C PRO A 390 -1.61 3.72 11.40
N GLY A 391 -2.12 4.92 11.13
CA GLY A 391 -3.25 5.48 11.91
C GLY A 391 -4.54 4.65 11.85
N ASP A 392 -4.83 3.99 10.72
CA ASP A 392 -6.00 3.13 10.59
C ASP A 392 -5.83 1.83 11.40
N ILE A 393 -4.63 1.27 11.39
CA ILE A 393 -4.27 0.10 12.20
C ILE A 393 -4.33 0.45 13.70
N ILE A 394 -3.84 1.63 14.10
CA ILE A 394 -3.95 2.12 15.48
C ILE A 394 -5.42 2.24 15.89
N ALA A 395 -6.28 2.81 15.03
CA ALA A 395 -7.71 2.92 15.31
C ALA A 395 -8.35 1.53 15.51
N ALA A 396 -7.97 0.54 14.69
CA ALA A 396 -8.45 -0.84 14.82
C ALA A 396 -8.01 -1.50 16.14
N VAL A 397 -6.76 -1.28 16.57
CA VAL A 397 -6.25 -1.77 17.87
C VAL A 397 -6.99 -1.09 19.01
N GLN A 398 -7.15 0.23 18.98
CA GLN A 398 -7.88 0.98 20.01
C GLN A 398 -9.33 0.52 20.12
N ASN A 399 -10.02 0.30 19.00
CA ASN A 399 -11.38 -0.25 19.00
C ASN A 399 -11.44 -1.62 19.69
N MET A 400 -10.50 -2.50 19.39
CA MET A 400 -10.42 -3.83 20.01
C MET A 400 -10.11 -3.75 21.51
N VAL A 401 -9.14 -2.93 21.91
CA VAL A 401 -8.73 -2.75 23.32
C VAL A 401 -9.89 -2.19 24.15
N ASN A 402 -10.65 -1.24 23.59
CA ASN A 402 -11.75 -0.58 24.28
C ASN A 402 -13.06 -1.38 24.26
N GLY A 403 -13.07 -2.60 23.70
CA GLY A 403 -14.29 -3.40 23.63
C GLY A 403 -15.33 -2.84 22.64
N GLY A 404 -14.89 -2.10 21.61
CA GLY A 404 -15.73 -1.32 20.71
C GLY A 404 -16.54 -2.13 19.69
N ARG A 405 -16.72 -1.59 18.49
CA ARG A 405 -17.62 -2.16 17.48
C ARG A 405 -17.07 -3.47 16.91
N ARG A 406 -17.91 -4.50 16.84
CA ARG A 406 -17.58 -5.86 16.35
C ARG A 406 -17.16 -5.91 14.89
N TYR A 407 -17.87 -5.18 14.04
CA TYR A 407 -17.56 -5.04 12.63
C TYR A 407 -17.31 -3.57 12.32
N PHE A 408 -16.28 -3.24 11.56
CA PHE A 408 -15.96 -1.87 11.19
C PHE A 408 -15.28 -1.78 9.82
N VAL A 409 -15.11 -0.56 9.32
CA VAL A 409 -14.33 -0.28 8.11
C VAL A 409 -13.22 0.72 8.40
N LEU A 410 -12.15 0.71 7.59
CA LEU A 410 -11.00 1.60 7.72
C LEU A 410 -10.77 2.42 6.45
N GLY A 411 -10.15 3.60 6.59
CA GLY A 411 -9.67 4.41 5.45
C GLY A 411 -10.75 5.16 4.65
N ILE A 412 -12.03 5.08 5.04
CA ILE A 412 -13.15 5.77 4.38
C ILE A 412 -14.01 6.56 5.38
N LYS A 413 -14.79 7.51 4.87
CA LYS A 413 -15.85 8.18 5.65
C LYS A 413 -17.13 7.37 5.53
N HIS A 414 -17.52 6.70 6.61
CA HIS A 414 -18.72 5.88 6.68
C HIS A 414 -19.17 5.76 8.14
N GLU A 415 -20.45 5.46 8.39
CA GLU A 415 -20.95 5.25 9.75
C GLU A 415 -20.24 4.08 10.46
N LEU A 416 -19.84 3.07 9.68
CA LEU A 416 -19.08 1.92 10.15
C LEU A 416 -17.59 2.22 10.37
N ALA A 417 -17.10 3.40 9.95
CA ALA A 417 -15.68 3.70 9.95
C ALA A 417 -15.14 3.97 11.35
N LEU A 418 -13.94 3.44 11.64
CA LEU A 418 -13.18 3.90 12.81
C LEU A 418 -12.47 5.21 12.46
N GLU A 419 -12.51 6.15 13.39
CA GLU A 419 -11.88 7.45 13.21
C GLU A 419 -10.35 7.35 13.37
N ASN A 420 -9.63 7.70 12.31
CA ASN A 420 -8.18 7.85 12.34
C ASN A 420 -7.82 9.24 12.89
N ARG A 421 -7.50 9.31 14.19
CA ARG A 421 -7.15 10.55 14.90
C ARG A 421 -5.67 10.90 14.83
N PHE A 422 -4.83 9.89 14.64
CA PHE A 422 -3.39 10.03 14.70
C PHE A 422 -2.74 8.99 13.80
N ASP A 423 -1.77 9.45 13.02
CA ASP A 423 -1.17 8.65 11.97
C ASP A 423 0.34 8.96 11.93
N PRO A 424 1.14 8.15 12.65
CA PRO A 424 2.56 8.38 12.89
C PRO A 424 3.42 8.07 11.66
N ASP A 425 4.64 8.60 11.68
CA ASP A 425 5.69 8.16 10.76
C ASP A 425 6.33 6.87 11.32
N VAL A 426 6.09 5.75 10.63
CA VAL A 426 6.65 4.44 10.97
C VAL A 426 7.67 3.97 9.94
N ARG A 427 8.14 4.87 9.07
CA ARG A 427 9.26 4.56 8.17
C ARG A 427 10.51 4.23 9.01
N PRO A 428 11.45 3.44 8.47
CA PRO A 428 12.74 3.23 9.12
C PRO A 428 13.39 4.56 9.51
N LYS A 429 14.09 4.58 10.66
CA LYS A 429 14.81 5.78 11.11
C LYS A 429 15.86 6.16 10.06
N GLY A 430 15.92 7.45 9.71
CA GLY A 430 16.83 7.94 8.67
C GLY A 430 16.40 7.60 7.24
N ALA A 431 15.21 7.04 7.02
CA ALA A 431 14.68 6.82 5.67
C ALA A 431 14.54 8.15 4.91
N PHE A 432 14.77 8.07 3.60
CA PHE A 432 14.59 9.17 2.68
C PHE A 432 13.52 8.79 1.66
N SER A 433 12.47 9.60 1.60
CA SER A 433 11.32 9.40 0.77
C SER A 433 11.12 10.53 -0.23
N MET A 434 10.69 10.14 -1.42
CA MET A 434 10.35 11.00 -2.52
C MET A 434 8.89 10.81 -2.92
N ARG A 435 8.18 11.92 -3.18
CA ARG A 435 6.91 11.91 -3.88
C ARG A 435 6.98 12.82 -5.10
N GLY A 436 7.11 12.22 -6.27
CA GLY A 436 7.13 12.98 -7.51
C GLY A 436 5.74 13.22 -8.08
N HIS A 437 5.53 14.42 -8.60
CA HIS A 437 4.33 14.82 -9.34
C HIS A 437 4.68 15.00 -10.80
N SER A 438 3.99 14.27 -11.66
CA SER A 438 4.25 14.26 -13.09
C SER A 438 2.97 14.13 -13.91
N VAL A 439 3.12 13.98 -15.22
CA VAL A 439 2.03 13.81 -16.18
C VAL A 439 2.16 12.46 -16.88
N GLY A 440 1.04 11.76 -17.06
CA GLY A 440 0.98 10.49 -17.76
C GLY A 440 1.57 10.60 -19.16
N GLY A 441 2.60 9.80 -19.45
CA GLY A 441 3.35 9.83 -20.71
C GLY A 441 4.77 10.41 -20.61
N PHE A 442 5.14 11.02 -19.47
CA PHE A 442 6.47 11.64 -19.29
C PHE A 442 7.56 10.66 -18.86
N GLY A 443 7.27 9.36 -18.82
CA GLY A 443 8.26 8.32 -18.47
C GLY A 443 8.57 8.20 -16.98
N SER A 444 7.87 8.94 -16.10
CA SER A 444 8.19 9.00 -14.66
C SER A 444 8.13 7.67 -13.93
N VAL A 445 7.26 6.74 -14.33
CA VAL A 445 7.25 5.39 -13.76
C VAL A 445 8.57 4.67 -14.04
N THR A 446 9.03 4.69 -15.29
CA THR A 446 10.31 4.09 -15.70
C THR A 446 11.48 4.76 -14.97
N THR A 447 11.47 6.09 -14.91
CA THR A 447 12.45 6.86 -14.15
C THR A 447 12.50 6.46 -12.69
N ASN A 448 11.34 6.33 -12.04
CA ASN A 448 11.27 5.92 -10.65
C ASN A 448 11.89 4.52 -10.44
N LYS A 449 11.64 3.59 -11.38
CA LYS A 449 12.30 2.26 -11.38
C LYS A 449 13.82 2.39 -11.46
N VAL A 450 14.31 3.24 -12.37
CA VAL A 450 15.75 3.44 -12.57
C VAL A 450 16.40 4.09 -11.35
N ILE A 451 15.76 5.11 -10.76
CA ILE A 451 16.24 5.73 -9.51
C ILE A 451 16.30 4.69 -8.39
N ALA A 452 15.24 3.91 -8.18
CA ALA A 452 15.20 2.88 -7.15
C ALA A 452 16.33 1.86 -7.32
N THR A 453 16.54 1.34 -8.54
CA THR A 453 17.61 0.37 -8.79
C THR A 453 19.00 0.97 -8.63
N ILE A 454 19.22 2.21 -9.06
CA ILE A 454 20.50 2.90 -8.85
C ILE A 454 20.75 3.09 -7.35
N VAL A 455 19.73 3.51 -6.60
CA VAL A 455 19.88 3.73 -5.16
C VAL A 455 20.16 2.41 -4.43
N GLY A 456 19.43 1.34 -4.76
CA GLY A 456 19.63 0.02 -4.19
C GLY A 456 21.00 -0.57 -4.54
N ASP A 457 21.39 -0.53 -5.81
CA ASP A 457 22.62 -1.17 -6.31
C ASP A 457 23.89 -0.37 -5.93
N LEU A 458 23.84 0.97 -5.86
CA LEU A 458 25.02 1.80 -5.55
C LEU A 458 25.23 2.09 -4.07
N PHE A 459 24.15 2.31 -3.31
CA PHE A 459 24.27 2.74 -1.91
C PHE A 459 24.04 1.60 -0.89
N ASP A 460 23.74 0.40 -1.37
CA ASP A 460 23.39 -0.78 -0.57
C ASP A 460 22.22 -0.49 0.40
N LEU A 461 21.21 0.23 -0.11
CA LEU A 461 20.00 0.59 0.63
C LEU A 461 18.83 -0.32 0.23
N TYR A 462 17.93 -0.53 1.18
CA TYR A 462 16.60 -1.01 0.88
C TYR A 462 15.81 0.09 0.20
N VAL A 463 15.19 -0.23 -0.93
CA VAL A 463 14.36 0.66 -1.71
C VAL A 463 12.97 0.07 -1.85
N GLN A 464 11.97 0.95 -1.85
CA GLN A 464 10.61 0.63 -2.23
C GLN A 464 10.11 1.72 -3.15
N ALA A 465 9.68 1.36 -4.37
CA ALA A 465 9.22 2.33 -5.35
C ALA A 465 7.98 1.86 -6.10
N TYR A 466 6.96 2.70 -6.14
CA TYR A 466 5.68 2.39 -6.76
C TYR A 466 5.01 3.66 -7.29
N PRO A 467 4.36 3.58 -8.46
CA PRO A 467 3.54 4.67 -8.96
C PRO A 467 2.09 4.56 -8.48
N LYS A 468 1.39 5.69 -8.48
CA LYS A 468 -0.07 5.76 -8.37
C LYS A 468 -0.66 5.82 -9.77
N TYR A 469 -1.27 4.71 -10.18
CA TYR A 469 -1.94 4.61 -11.47
C TYR A 469 -3.37 5.15 -11.36
N GLY A 470 -3.74 6.05 -12.28
CA GLY A 470 -5.13 6.40 -12.55
C GLY A 470 -5.72 5.57 -13.68
N SER A 471 -7.00 5.74 -13.96
CA SER A 471 -7.71 5.09 -15.08
C SER A 471 -7.26 5.57 -16.46
N GLU A 472 -6.57 6.71 -16.53
CA GLU A 472 -6.33 7.44 -17.77
C GLU A 472 -4.98 7.12 -18.39
N LYS A 473 -4.95 6.97 -19.72
CA LYS A 473 -3.77 6.48 -20.45
C LYS A 473 -2.63 7.51 -20.53
N LYS A 474 -2.93 8.80 -20.69
CA LYS A 474 -1.94 9.90 -20.85
C LYS A 474 -2.55 11.25 -20.46
N GLY A 475 -1.68 12.22 -20.15
CA GLY A 475 -2.04 13.64 -20.04
C GLY A 475 -2.62 14.09 -18.70
N LEU A 476 -2.97 13.15 -17.81
CA LEU A 476 -3.40 13.48 -16.44
C LEU A 476 -2.26 13.42 -15.43
N PRO A 477 -2.39 14.12 -14.29
CA PRO A 477 -1.43 14.05 -13.20
C PRO A 477 -1.23 12.62 -12.72
N THR A 478 0.03 12.26 -12.49
CA THR A 478 0.41 11.00 -11.88
C THR A 478 1.39 11.29 -10.75
N THR A 479 1.23 10.55 -9.66
CA THR A 479 2.12 10.61 -8.51
C THR A 479 2.91 9.32 -8.46
N TYR A 480 4.17 9.39 -8.07
CA TYR A 480 4.98 8.21 -7.82
C TYR A 480 5.81 8.40 -6.56
N TYR A 481 6.11 7.27 -5.93
CA TYR A 481 6.69 7.20 -4.61
C TYR A 481 7.97 6.39 -4.65
N LEU A 482 8.94 6.82 -3.87
CA LEU A 482 10.17 6.08 -3.61
C LEU A 482 10.55 6.29 -2.15
N THR A 483 10.97 5.24 -1.48
CA THR A 483 11.62 5.31 -0.17
C THR A 483 12.93 4.54 -0.26
N ALA A 484 13.97 5.08 0.35
CA ALA A 484 15.26 4.43 0.52
C ALA A 484 15.64 4.45 2.01
N ALA A 485 16.12 3.34 2.54
CA ALA A 485 16.45 3.18 3.95
C ALA A 485 17.55 2.13 4.16
N GLU A 486 18.22 2.18 5.31
CA GLU A 486 19.21 1.16 5.71
C GLU A 486 18.54 -0.14 6.20
N GLU A 487 17.27 -0.06 6.59
CA GLU A 487 16.47 -1.19 7.03
C GLU A 487 15.31 -1.49 6.07
N PRO A 488 14.77 -2.72 6.07
CA PRO A 488 13.63 -3.09 5.22
C PRO A 488 12.42 -2.16 5.40
N ILE A 489 11.88 -1.69 4.29
CA ILE A 489 10.69 -0.84 4.24
C ILE A 489 9.45 -1.74 4.22
N ARG A 490 8.52 -1.54 5.16
CA ARG A 490 7.36 -2.43 5.39
C ARG A 490 6.00 -1.74 5.23
N THR A 491 5.98 -0.52 4.72
CA THR A 491 4.76 0.30 4.60
C THR A 491 4.20 0.26 3.19
N HIS A 492 3.02 -0.31 2.99
CA HIS A 492 2.37 -0.43 1.68
C HIS A 492 1.19 0.54 1.54
N SER A 493 1.49 1.85 1.52
CA SER A 493 0.49 2.93 1.38
C SER A 493 1.13 4.18 0.79
N GLU A 494 0.35 5.17 0.35
CA GLU A 494 0.89 6.47 -0.04
C GLU A 494 1.73 7.14 1.07
N LEU A 495 2.81 7.82 0.65
CA LEU A 495 3.71 8.51 1.58
C LEU A 495 3.11 9.82 2.06
N LYS A 496 2.94 9.94 3.38
CA LYS A 496 2.57 11.20 4.05
C LYS A 496 3.77 12.04 4.47
N PHE A 497 4.90 11.41 4.73
CA PHE A 497 6.12 12.09 5.12
C PHE A 497 7.14 11.88 4.00
N VAL A 498 7.68 12.98 3.46
CA VAL A 498 8.66 12.95 2.37
C VAL A 498 9.70 14.05 2.54
N GLU A 499 10.91 13.78 2.07
CA GLU A 499 12.05 14.69 2.13
C GLU A 499 12.29 15.36 0.77
N PHE A 500 11.82 14.76 -0.33
CA PHE A 500 12.00 15.29 -1.69
C PHE A 500 10.71 15.25 -2.53
N VAL A 501 10.36 16.39 -3.14
CA VAL A 501 9.18 16.51 -4.01
C VAL A 501 9.61 17.08 -5.38
N PRO A 502 9.83 16.23 -6.39
CA PRO A 502 10.05 16.71 -7.75
C PRO A 502 8.73 16.98 -8.47
N LEU A 503 8.64 18.17 -9.08
CA LEU A 503 7.54 18.62 -9.92
C LEU A 503 8.00 18.68 -11.36
N ASN A 504 7.63 17.64 -12.13
CA ASN A 504 7.87 17.62 -13.57
C ASN A 504 6.97 18.63 -14.33
N ASP A 505 5.87 19.05 -13.70
CA ASP A 505 4.99 20.12 -14.18
C ASP A 505 4.54 20.97 -12.98
N VAL A 506 4.78 22.28 -13.06
CA VAL A 506 4.39 23.26 -12.04
C VAL A 506 2.88 23.40 -11.90
N ASN A 507 2.10 22.95 -12.90
CA ASN A 507 0.64 22.86 -12.80
C ASN A 507 0.18 22.00 -11.61
N ALA A 508 1.04 21.16 -11.02
CA ALA A 508 0.74 20.45 -9.78
C ALA A 508 0.22 21.38 -8.66
N PHE A 509 0.71 22.63 -8.58
CA PHE A 509 0.22 23.62 -7.61
C PHE A 509 -1.21 24.10 -7.85
N ASN A 510 -1.71 24.01 -9.09
CA ASN A 510 -3.08 24.37 -9.46
C ASN A 510 -4.07 23.22 -9.21
N LEU A 511 -3.57 21.98 -9.12
CA LEU A 511 -4.37 20.77 -8.98
C LEU A 511 -4.47 20.30 -7.52
N GLY A 512 -3.58 20.79 -6.66
CA GLY A 512 -3.58 20.49 -5.23
C GLY A 512 -2.39 21.12 -4.52
N ASN A 513 -2.10 20.66 -3.30
CA ASN A 513 -0.93 21.07 -2.55
C ASN A 513 0.19 20.02 -2.68
N PRO A 514 1.16 20.18 -3.60
CA PRO A 514 2.25 19.22 -3.76
C PRO A 514 3.22 19.21 -2.57
N LEU A 515 3.19 20.22 -1.68
CA LEU A 515 4.03 20.32 -0.49
C LEU A 515 3.42 19.61 0.73
N LEU A 516 2.21 19.05 0.61
CA LEU A 516 1.55 18.36 1.73
C LEU A 516 2.41 17.18 2.21
N GLY A 517 2.87 17.22 3.45
CA GLY A 517 3.71 16.14 4.00
C GLY A 517 5.22 16.28 3.76
N LEU A 518 5.65 17.30 3.00
CA LEU A 518 7.07 17.64 2.88
C LEU A 518 7.61 18.05 4.26
N GLN A 519 8.69 17.40 4.69
CA GLN A 519 9.33 17.63 5.97
C GLN A 519 10.04 19.00 6.01
N GLU A 520 10.21 19.54 7.21
CA GLU A 520 11.01 20.75 7.42
C GLU A 520 12.46 20.54 6.96
N GLY A 521 13.05 21.52 6.29
CA GLY A 521 14.35 21.38 5.63
C GLY A 521 14.33 20.49 4.37
N GLY A 522 13.17 19.98 3.97
CA GLY A 522 12.99 19.19 2.76
C GLY A 522 13.28 19.98 1.49
N THR A 523 13.28 19.28 0.36
CA THR A 523 13.63 19.87 -0.95
C THR A 523 12.53 19.66 -1.97
N ILE A 524 12.22 20.70 -2.72
CA ILE A 524 11.37 20.66 -3.92
C ILE A 524 12.26 20.85 -5.14
N PHE A 525 12.04 20.05 -6.19
CA PHE A 525 12.56 20.33 -7.53
C PHE A 525 11.43 20.83 -8.43
N MET A 526 11.69 21.87 -9.22
CA MET A 526 10.73 22.44 -10.16
C MET A 526 11.29 22.44 -11.59
N GLN A 527 10.54 21.84 -12.51
CA GLN A 527 10.72 22.08 -13.93
C GLN A 527 10.43 23.56 -14.24
N SER A 528 11.44 24.31 -14.67
CA SER A 528 11.31 25.74 -14.97
C SER A 528 12.12 26.13 -16.20
N ARG A 529 11.57 27.04 -17.02
CA ARG A 529 12.26 27.65 -18.17
C ARG A 529 13.00 28.94 -17.80
N HIS A 530 12.74 29.47 -16.60
CA HIS A 530 13.36 30.70 -16.13
C HIS A 530 14.79 30.44 -15.67
N GLU A 531 15.73 31.29 -16.10
CA GLU A 531 17.11 31.24 -15.61
C GLU A 531 17.28 32.05 -14.31
N ASP A 532 16.54 33.16 -14.20
CA ASP A 532 16.56 34.05 -13.04
C ASP A 532 15.81 33.41 -11.86
N PRO A 533 16.49 33.17 -10.72
CA PRO A 533 15.86 32.60 -9.53
C PRO A 533 14.72 33.47 -8.97
N ALA A 534 14.71 34.79 -9.19
CA ALA A 534 13.60 35.65 -8.77
C ALA A 534 12.31 35.35 -9.55
N GLU A 535 12.41 35.12 -10.86
CA GLU A 535 11.27 34.74 -11.70
C GLU A 535 10.74 33.35 -11.30
N VAL A 536 11.63 32.39 -11.03
CA VAL A 536 11.26 31.06 -10.52
C VAL A 536 10.47 31.19 -9.22
N TRP A 537 10.97 31.98 -8.27
CA TRP A 537 10.30 32.22 -6.99
C TRP A 537 8.93 32.88 -7.18
N GLN A 538 8.83 33.87 -8.06
CA GLN A 538 7.58 34.57 -8.34
C GLN A 538 6.53 33.66 -9.00
N SER A 539 6.95 32.65 -9.76
CA SER A 539 6.06 31.67 -10.40
C SER A 539 5.35 30.73 -9.41
N ILE A 540 5.88 30.57 -8.19
CA ILE A 540 5.28 29.73 -7.15
C ILE A 540 4.09 30.46 -6.52
N PRO A 541 2.91 29.82 -6.39
CA PRO A 541 1.76 30.45 -5.75
C PRO A 541 2.02 30.87 -4.30
N GLU A 542 1.39 31.96 -3.88
CA GLU A 542 1.65 32.60 -2.59
C GLU A 542 1.46 31.67 -1.38
N TYR A 543 0.46 30.78 -1.41
CA TYR A 543 0.27 29.80 -0.34
C TYR A 543 1.46 28.84 -0.22
N ALA A 544 2.05 28.44 -1.35
CA ALA A 544 3.18 27.52 -1.39
C ALA A 544 4.47 28.23 -0.99
N ARG A 545 4.67 29.49 -1.40
CA ARG A 545 5.77 30.34 -0.93
C ARG A 545 5.78 30.47 0.59
N ARG A 546 4.62 30.70 1.22
CA ARG A 546 4.46 30.74 2.69
C ARG A 546 4.90 29.43 3.35
N ILE A 547 4.48 28.28 2.80
CA ILE A 547 4.89 26.97 3.31
C ILE A 547 6.40 26.77 3.17
N ILE A 548 6.98 27.11 2.01
CA ILE A 548 8.42 26.98 1.72
C ILE A 548 9.25 27.79 2.71
N ARG A 549 8.85 29.05 2.98
CA ARG A 549 9.50 29.91 3.99
C ARG A 549 9.42 29.29 5.37
N ARG A 550 8.19 28.99 5.83
CA ARG A 550 7.90 28.48 7.18
C ARG A 550 8.65 27.19 7.50
N LYS A 551 8.69 26.26 6.54
CA LYS A 551 9.33 24.94 6.71
C LYS A 551 10.79 24.92 6.26
N ASN A 552 11.39 26.08 5.99
CA ASN A 552 12.76 26.19 5.51
C ASN A 552 13.08 25.24 4.33
N ILE A 553 12.18 25.19 3.35
CA ILE A 553 12.28 24.26 2.22
C ILE A 553 13.27 24.82 1.18
N ARG A 554 14.10 23.93 0.63
CA ARG A 554 15.02 24.23 -0.48
C ARG A 554 14.31 24.12 -1.82
N VAL A 555 14.54 25.07 -2.72
CA VAL A 555 13.89 25.13 -4.04
C VAL A 555 14.94 24.95 -5.14
N LEU A 556 15.00 23.74 -5.69
CA LEU A 556 15.82 23.42 -6.85
C LEU A 556 15.02 23.62 -8.14
N TYR A 557 15.69 24.07 -9.20
CA TYR A 557 15.05 24.25 -10.51
C TYR A 557 16.00 23.95 -11.67
N LEU A 558 15.42 23.49 -12.78
CA LEU A 558 16.12 23.23 -14.04
C LEU A 558 15.12 23.13 -15.21
N ASP A 559 15.52 23.50 -16.42
CA ASP A 559 14.76 23.17 -17.63
C ASP A 559 15.13 21.75 -18.12
N ALA A 560 14.66 20.73 -17.41
CA ALA A 560 14.88 19.33 -17.79
C ALA A 560 14.27 18.99 -19.16
N ALA A 561 13.21 19.71 -19.58
CA ALA A 561 12.62 19.56 -20.91
C ALA A 561 13.52 20.08 -22.03
N ALA A 562 14.23 21.19 -21.84
CA ALA A 562 15.22 21.68 -22.80
C ALA A 562 16.39 20.70 -22.93
N ILE A 563 16.98 20.28 -21.81
CA ILE A 563 18.07 19.29 -21.78
C ILE A 563 17.66 18.01 -22.50
N ALA A 564 16.47 17.48 -22.19
CA ALA A 564 15.97 16.27 -22.82
C ALA A 564 15.76 16.41 -24.33
N ARG A 565 15.36 17.59 -24.83
CA ARG A 565 15.24 17.85 -26.28
C ARG A 565 16.59 17.93 -26.98
N GLU A 566 17.59 18.49 -26.32
CA GLU A 566 18.95 18.64 -26.86
C GLU A 566 19.72 17.32 -26.88
N VAL A 567 19.52 16.47 -25.88
CA VAL A 567 20.25 15.21 -25.73
C VAL A 567 19.58 14.05 -26.47
N ALA A 568 18.25 14.01 -26.53
CA ALA A 568 17.56 12.88 -27.13
C ALA A 568 17.74 12.84 -28.65
N THR A 569 18.35 11.74 -29.13
CA THR A 569 18.55 11.46 -30.55
C THR A 569 17.27 11.11 -31.31
N ALA A 570 16.18 10.77 -30.60
CA ALA A 570 14.87 10.44 -31.19
C ALA A 570 13.74 11.26 -30.59
N ALA A 571 12.80 11.70 -31.44
CA ALA A 571 11.70 12.59 -31.05
C ALA A 571 10.77 11.99 -29.98
N ASP A 572 10.57 10.68 -29.99
CA ASP A 572 9.72 9.98 -29.02
C ASP A 572 10.38 9.84 -27.62
N LEU A 573 11.71 10.03 -27.55
CA LEU A 573 12.49 9.98 -26.31
C LEU A 573 12.57 11.34 -25.62
N GLN A 574 12.41 12.45 -26.34
CA GLN A 574 12.53 13.81 -25.79
C GLN A 574 11.66 14.03 -24.54
N VAL A 575 10.44 13.50 -24.54
CA VAL A 575 9.53 13.65 -23.40
C VAL A 575 9.92 12.73 -22.24
N ARG A 576 10.37 11.50 -22.53
CA ARG A 576 10.70 10.50 -21.51
C ARG A 576 12.05 10.78 -20.83
N MET A 577 12.98 11.39 -21.55
CA MET A 577 14.33 11.66 -21.08
C MET A 577 14.38 12.77 -20.01
N GLN A 578 13.31 13.55 -19.85
CA GLN A 578 13.14 14.48 -18.72
C GLN A 578 13.29 13.79 -17.36
N GLY A 579 12.76 12.58 -17.23
CA GLY A 579 12.91 11.82 -16.00
C GLY A 579 14.36 11.35 -15.76
N ILE A 580 15.15 11.15 -16.82
CA ILE A 580 16.56 10.79 -16.68
C ILE A 580 17.40 12.01 -16.27
N VAL A 581 17.04 13.20 -16.71
CA VAL A 581 17.60 14.45 -16.16
C VAL A 581 17.25 14.58 -14.67
N LEU A 582 16.01 14.26 -14.29
CA LEU A 582 15.59 14.25 -12.89
C LEU A 582 16.40 13.27 -12.01
N LEU A 583 16.86 12.15 -12.55
CA LEU A 583 17.78 11.26 -11.82
C LEU A 583 19.08 11.99 -11.44
N GLY A 584 19.66 12.80 -12.33
CA GLY A 584 20.82 13.64 -12.03
C GLY A 584 20.53 14.65 -10.91
N VAL A 585 19.38 15.32 -11.01
CA VAL A 585 18.90 16.25 -9.97
C VAL A 585 18.72 15.54 -8.63
N PHE A 586 18.10 14.36 -8.64
CA PHE A 586 17.87 13.55 -7.43
C PHE A 586 19.19 13.16 -6.78
N LEU A 587 20.18 12.71 -7.55
CA LEU A 587 21.50 12.38 -7.04
C LEU A 587 22.21 13.59 -6.44
N ARG A 588 22.03 14.79 -7.01
CA ARG A 588 22.56 16.04 -6.47
C ARG A 588 21.85 16.50 -5.19
N ALA A 589 20.54 16.31 -5.13
CA ALA A 589 19.69 16.77 -4.04
C ALA A 589 19.74 15.87 -2.80
N THR A 590 20.12 14.59 -2.98
CA THR A 590 20.07 13.57 -1.92
C THR A 590 21.34 13.53 -1.08
N PRO A 591 21.23 13.18 0.22
CA PRO A 591 22.38 13.12 1.13
C PRO A 591 23.26 11.88 0.92
N PHE A 592 22.85 10.92 0.08
CA PHE A 592 23.51 9.60 -0.03
C PHE A 592 24.97 9.67 -0.47
N LEU A 593 25.33 10.67 -1.29
CA LEU A 593 26.71 10.88 -1.74
C LEU A 593 27.63 11.31 -0.60
N GLN A 594 27.14 12.21 0.25
CA GLN A 594 27.89 12.68 1.41
C GLN A 594 28.06 11.56 2.45
N ALA A 595 27.07 10.68 2.59
CA ALA A 595 27.10 9.56 3.53
C ALA A 595 28.12 8.45 3.16
N ARG A 596 28.44 8.29 1.86
CA ARG A 596 29.36 7.23 1.38
C ARG A 596 30.72 7.73 0.91
N ASN A 597 31.00 9.04 1.00
CA ASN A 597 32.26 9.66 0.54
C ASN A 597 32.65 9.28 -0.92
N LEU A 598 31.67 9.10 -1.81
CA LEU A 598 31.94 8.81 -3.22
C LEU A 598 32.32 10.09 -3.96
N SER A 599 33.33 10.01 -4.82
CA SER A 599 33.64 11.06 -5.78
C SER A 599 32.57 11.14 -6.88
N GLU A 600 32.49 12.29 -7.57
CA GLU A 600 31.57 12.45 -8.70
C GLU A 600 31.87 11.45 -9.84
N GLU A 601 33.14 11.10 -10.05
CA GLU A 601 33.54 10.11 -11.06
C GLU A 601 33.05 8.71 -10.69
N GLU A 602 33.21 8.28 -9.44
CA GLU A 602 32.72 6.98 -8.97
C GLU A 602 31.20 6.88 -9.04
N LEU A 603 30.50 7.97 -8.70
CA LEU A 603 29.05 8.05 -8.84
C LEU A 603 28.63 7.84 -10.31
N MET A 604 29.21 8.62 -11.23
CA MET A 604 28.83 8.56 -12.64
C MET A 604 29.16 7.19 -13.26
N ALA A 605 30.28 6.57 -12.87
CA ALA A 605 30.62 5.20 -13.27
C ALA A 605 29.58 4.18 -12.75
N GLY A 606 29.12 4.34 -11.50
CA GLY A 606 28.04 3.55 -10.93
C GLY A 606 26.73 3.69 -11.69
N VAL A 607 26.35 4.93 -12.02
CA VAL A 607 25.15 5.22 -12.81
C VAL A 607 25.26 4.60 -14.20
N GLU A 608 26.40 4.73 -14.88
CA GLU A 608 26.63 4.14 -16.19
C GLU A 608 26.44 2.62 -16.16
N LYS A 609 26.98 1.94 -15.15
CA LYS A 609 26.79 0.48 -14.97
C LYS A 609 25.30 0.11 -14.90
N SER A 610 24.51 0.86 -14.14
CA SER A 610 23.06 0.64 -14.02
C SER A 610 22.31 0.98 -15.30
N LEU A 611 22.65 2.08 -15.99
CA LEU A 611 22.05 2.43 -17.29
C LEU A 611 22.36 1.38 -18.36
N ARG A 612 23.56 0.80 -18.36
CA ARG A 612 23.92 -0.31 -19.26
C ARG A 612 23.08 -1.56 -19.00
N LYS A 613 22.80 -1.90 -17.74
CA LYS A 613 21.90 -3.00 -17.36
C LYS A 613 20.49 -2.81 -17.93
N TYR A 614 19.95 -1.58 -17.88
CA TYR A 614 18.60 -1.27 -18.37
C TYR A 614 18.50 -1.05 -19.88
N PHE A 615 19.43 -0.29 -20.45
CA PHE A 615 19.34 0.22 -21.81
C PHE A 615 20.37 -0.37 -22.77
N GLY A 616 21.32 -1.19 -22.31
CA GLY A 616 22.38 -1.74 -23.15
C GLY A 616 21.87 -2.56 -24.35
N LYS A 617 20.73 -3.25 -24.19
CA LYS A 617 20.06 -3.96 -25.30
C LYS A 617 19.53 -3.03 -26.40
N ARG A 618 19.38 -1.73 -26.13
CA ARG A 618 18.90 -0.71 -27.08
C ARG A 618 20.04 -0.02 -27.84
N GLY A 619 21.30 -0.40 -27.57
CA GLY A 619 22.49 0.11 -28.25
C GLY A 619 23.27 1.15 -27.44
N GLU A 620 24.54 1.33 -27.82
CA GLU A 620 25.50 2.18 -27.10
C GLU A 620 25.09 3.66 -27.09
N GLN A 621 24.59 4.18 -28.22
CA GLN A 621 24.16 5.58 -28.32
C GLN A 621 23.09 5.91 -27.28
N VAL A 622 22.11 5.02 -27.08
CA VAL A 622 21.04 5.22 -26.10
C VAL A 622 21.63 5.30 -24.69
N VAL A 623 22.62 4.48 -24.36
CA VAL A 623 23.30 4.54 -23.05
C VAL A 623 23.99 5.89 -22.87
N GLN A 624 24.73 6.36 -23.88
CA GLN A 624 25.47 7.63 -23.82
C GLN A 624 24.56 8.86 -23.73
N ASP A 625 23.43 8.87 -24.46
CA ASP A 625 22.43 9.93 -24.36
C ASP A 625 21.86 9.99 -22.93
N ASN A 626 21.51 8.84 -22.34
CA ASN A 626 21.01 8.78 -20.97
C ASN A 626 22.06 9.24 -19.96
N LEU A 627 23.32 8.84 -20.11
CA LEU A 627 24.40 9.25 -19.23
C LEU A 627 24.64 10.77 -19.30
N THR A 628 24.60 11.34 -20.51
CA THR A 628 24.71 12.79 -20.73
C THR A 628 23.56 13.54 -20.05
N ALA A 629 22.32 13.04 -20.18
CA ALA A 629 21.16 13.62 -19.52
C ALA A 629 21.28 13.60 -17.99
N VAL A 630 21.78 12.51 -17.39
CA VAL A 630 22.06 12.45 -15.95
C VAL A 630 23.11 13.46 -15.55
N ARG A 631 24.24 13.53 -16.27
CA ARG A 631 25.35 14.44 -15.95
C ARG A 631 24.87 15.88 -15.96
N ARG A 632 24.15 16.30 -17.00
CA ARG A 632 23.58 17.65 -17.11
C ARG A 632 22.58 17.94 -16.01
N GLY A 633 21.70 16.97 -15.68
CA GLY A 633 20.79 17.10 -14.55
C GLY A 633 21.49 17.30 -13.20
N TYR A 634 22.65 16.66 -13.02
CA TYR A 634 23.46 16.76 -11.80
C TYR A 634 24.24 18.09 -11.71
N THR A 635 24.81 18.57 -12.83
CA THR A 635 25.70 19.75 -12.85
C THR A 635 24.97 21.06 -13.11
N GLU A 636 23.87 21.06 -13.87
CA GLU A 636 23.18 22.29 -14.27
C GLU A 636 22.05 22.70 -13.32
N VAL A 637 21.62 21.83 -12.40
CA VAL A 637 20.56 22.15 -11.43
C VAL A 637 20.97 23.34 -10.55
N ARG A 638 20.06 24.32 -10.42
CA ARG A 638 20.26 25.52 -9.62
C ARG A 638 19.34 25.51 -8.42
N GLU A 639 19.70 26.31 -7.41
CA GLU A 639 18.90 26.53 -6.21
C GLU A 639 18.50 27.99 -6.15
N VAL A 640 17.24 28.27 -5.80
CA VAL A 640 16.79 29.64 -5.52
C VAL A 640 17.49 30.10 -4.24
N PRO A 641 18.32 31.16 -4.27
CA PRO A 641 19.03 31.65 -3.10
C PRO A 641 18.09 31.98 -1.95
N ARG A 642 18.55 31.72 -0.72
CA ARG A 642 17.72 31.92 0.47
C ARG A 642 17.31 33.38 0.64
N GLU A 643 18.19 34.28 0.26
CA GLU A 643 17.97 35.72 0.28
C GLU A 643 16.77 36.11 -0.59
N ILE A 644 16.55 35.45 -1.74
CA ILE A 644 15.40 35.71 -2.62
C ILE A 644 14.10 35.17 -2.00
N ILE A 645 14.17 33.98 -1.41
CA ILE A 645 13.03 33.38 -0.70
C ILE A 645 12.60 34.30 0.45
N GLU A 646 13.53 34.91 1.17
CA GLU A 646 13.27 35.79 2.33
C GLU A 646 13.04 37.27 1.97
N ALA A 647 13.55 37.76 0.83
CA ALA A 647 13.49 39.18 0.44
C ALA A 647 12.10 39.69 0.04
N GLY A 648 11.18 38.81 -0.35
CA GLY A 648 9.79 39.22 -0.50
C GLY A 648 9.20 39.45 0.89
N GLU A 649 8.67 40.63 1.18
CA GLU A 649 7.93 40.91 2.41
C GLU A 649 7.06 39.70 2.77
N PRO A 650 7.00 39.27 4.04
CA PRO A 650 5.90 38.42 4.43
C PRO A 650 4.65 39.15 3.98
N ALA A 651 3.80 38.50 3.17
CA ALA A 651 2.43 38.92 3.06
C ALA A 651 1.82 38.72 4.46
N GLU A 652 2.14 39.65 5.36
CA GLU A 652 1.30 39.93 6.49
C GLU A 652 -0.05 40.23 5.86
N VAL A 653 -1.08 39.52 6.29
CA VAL A 653 -2.38 40.17 6.32
C VAL A 653 -2.10 41.42 7.14
N GLU A 654 -2.05 42.59 6.49
CA GLU A 654 -1.79 43.86 7.15
C GLU A 654 -2.93 44.06 8.14
N THR A 655 -2.70 43.58 9.35
CA THR A 655 -3.59 43.72 10.49
C THR A 655 -3.11 44.91 11.33
N ALA A 656 -2.16 45.71 10.83
CA ALA A 656 -1.53 46.84 11.52
C ALA A 656 -0.99 46.48 12.93
N GLY A 657 -0.51 45.24 13.12
CA GLY A 657 -0.04 44.75 14.42
C GLY A 657 -1.17 44.45 15.43
N GLN A 658 -2.42 44.37 14.97
CA GLN A 658 -3.55 43.99 15.81
C GLN A 658 -3.41 42.54 16.28
N LEU A 659 -3.73 42.36 17.56
CA LEU A 659 -3.86 41.06 18.18
C LEU A 659 -5.31 40.59 18.08
N VAL A 660 -5.54 39.29 18.28
CA VAL A 660 -6.89 38.73 18.30
C VAL A 660 -7.80 39.49 19.27
N ARG A 661 -7.30 39.91 20.44
CA ARG A 661 -8.06 40.70 21.41
C ARG A 661 -8.58 42.04 20.89
N ASP A 662 -7.94 42.60 19.86
CA ASP A 662 -8.31 43.91 19.30
C ASP A 662 -9.50 43.81 18.32
N VAL A 663 -9.81 42.59 17.85
CA VAL A 663 -10.83 42.35 16.80
C VAL A 663 -11.89 41.34 17.22
N MET A 664 -11.57 40.42 18.12
CA MET A 664 -12.51 39.39 18.57
C MET A 664 -13.75 39.98 19.23
N HIS A 665 -14.84 39.23 19.19
CA HIS A 665 -15.97 39.48 20.06
C HIS A 665 -15.63 39.00 21.48
N HIS A 666 -15.65 39.93 22.45
CA HIS A 666 -15.43 39.61 23.85
C HIS A 666 -16.64 38.89 24.46
N GLY A 667 -16.36 37.84 25.22
CA GLY A 667 -17.37 36.98 25.82
C GLY A 667 -17.84 35.87 24.87
N VAL A 668 -18.24 34.75 25.45
CA VAL A 668 -18.82 33.62 24.73
C VAL A 668 -20.23 33.36 25.24
N VAL A 669 -21.14 33.02 24.33
CA VAL A 669 -22.38 32.37 24.73
C VAL A 669 -22.05 30.90 24.89
N ALA A 670 -22.17 30.43 26.12
CA ALA A 670 -21.81 29.07 26.49
C ALA A 670 -23.01 28.29 27.03
N CYS A 671 -22.99 26.97 26.85
CA CYS A 671 -23.93 26.04 27.47
C CYS A 671 -23.17 24.84 28.06
N GLN A 672 -23.79 24.15 29.02
CA GLN A 672 -23.27 22.88 29.51
C GLN A 672 -23.61 21.75 28.53
N ARG A 673 -22.81 20.68 28.55
CA ARG A 673 -23.01 19.52 27.68
C ARG A 673 -24.39 18.84 27.80
N THR A 674 -25.05 19.04 28.95
CA THR A 674 -26.38 18.53 29.33
C THR A 674 -27.51 19.55 29.14
N THR A 675 -27.22 20.73 28.59
CA THR A 675 -28.24 21.77 28.38
C THR A 675 -29.26 21.28 27.34
N PRO A 676 -30.58 21.32 27.61
CA PRO A 676 -31.58 20.92 26.62
C PRO A 676 -31.41 21.69 25.30
N LEU A 677 -31.32 20.99 24.16
CA LEU A 677 -31.04 21.60 22.87
C LEU A 677 -32.01 22.73 22.47
N PRO A 678 -33.33 22.69 22.78
CA PRO A 678 -34.22 23.82 22.54
C PRO A 678 -33.77 25.13 23.20
N ASN A 679 -33.11 25.05 24.36
CA ASN A 679 -32.55 26.22 25.04
C ASN A 679 -31.30 26.74 24.33
N VAL A 680 -30.49 25.85 23.75
CA VAL A 680 -29.33 26.23 22.93
C VAL A 680 -29.78 26.90 21.63
N VAL A 681 -30.80 26.34 20.95
CA VAL A 681 -31.40 26.94 19.74
C VAL A 681 -32.04 28.29 20.04
N ARG A 682 -32.76 28.40 21.17
CA ARG A 682 -33.33 29.66 21.63
C ARG A 682 -32.23 30.68 21.92
N ALA A 683 -31.17 30.30 22.61
CA ALA A 683 -30.02 31.18 22.88
C ALA A 683 -29.33 31.65 21.59
N MET A 684 -29.24 30.79 20.56
CA MET A 684 -28.76 31.18 19.23
C MET A 684 -29.67 32.21 18.56
N ALA A 685 -30.98 32.00 18.59
CA ALA A 685 -31.96 32.87 17.96
C ALA A 685 -32.11 34.23 18.68
N GLU A 686 -32.21 34.24 20.00
CA GLU A 686 -32.39 35.46 20.80
C GLU A 686 -31.17 36.39 20.75
N ARG A 687 -29.98 35.82 20.56
CA ARG A 687 -28.71 36.56 20.54
C ARG A 687 -28.16 36.77 19.13
N ASP A 688 -28.87 36.32 18.10
CA ASP A 688 -28.48 36.36 16.69
C ASP A 688 -27.06 35.81 16.44
N ILE A 689 -26.77 34.64 17.02
CA ILE A 689 -25.48 33.96 16.89
C ILE A 689 -25.63 32.61 16.18
N SER A 690 -24.61 32.25 15.41
CA SER A 690 -24.60 31.02 14.60
C SER A 690 -23.87 29.84 15.24
N ALA A 691 -23.30 30.01 16.44
CA ALA A 691 -22.74 28.93 17.24
C ALA A 691 -22.72 29.25 18.75
N VAL A 692 -22.73 28.21 19.58
CA VAL A 692 -22.66 28.26 21.05
C VAL A 692 -21.50 27.37 21.51
N VAL A 693 -20.71 27.88 22.44
CA VAL A 693 -19.56 27.16 23.01
C VAL A 693 -20.07 26.20 24.08
N VAL A 694 -19.59 24.96 24.11
CA VAL A 694 -19.92 24.00 25.16
C VAL A 694 -18.80 23.99 26.18
N VAL A 695 -19.16 24.14 27.45
CA VAL A 695 -18.21 24.19 28.57
C VAL A 695 -18.58 23.19 29.67
N ASP A 696 -17.58 22.82 30.48
CA ASP A 696 -17.76 21.98 31.67
C ASP A 696 -18.34 22.78 32.86
N GLU A 697 -18.49 22.12 34.02
CA GLU A 697 -18.99 22.76 35.25
C GLU A 697 -18.09 23.89 35.76
N ASN A 698 -16.81 23.90 35.39
CA ASN A 698 -15.82 24.91 35.77
C ASN A 698 -15.64 26.01 34.70
N GLY A 699 -16.37 25.93 33.58
CA GLY A 699 -16.32 26.89 32.48
C GLY A 699 -15.19 26.66 31.47
N PHE A 700 -14.56 25.48 31.45
CA PHE A 700 -13.54 25.12 30.47
C PHE A 700 -14.15 24.56 29.19
N LEU A 701 -13.47 24.79 28.06
CA LEU A 701 -13.93 24.42 26.72
C LEU A 701 -14.05 22.90 26.54
N GLU A 702 -15.21 22.43 26.09
CA GLU A 702 -15.47 21.02 25.74
C GLU A 702 -15.88 20.79 24.29
N GLY A 703 -16.45 21.82 23.65
CA GLY A 703 -16.91 21.72 22.28
C GLY A 703 -17.55 23.00 21.75
N VAL A 704 -18.08 22.93 20.55
CA VAL A 704 -18.88 23.99 19.94
C VAL A 704 -20.03 23.37 19.15
N ILE A 705 -21.19 24.03 19.17
CA ILE A 705 -22.36 23.67 18.36
C ILE A 705 -22.64 24.82 17.42
N SER A 706 -22.67 24.55 16.12
CA SER A 706 -23.03 25.51 15.09
C SER A 706 -24.40 25.22 14.47
N GLN A 707 -24.95 26.17 13.73
CA GLN A 707 -26.16 25.95 12.91
C GLN A 707 -26.01 24.76 11.96
N THR A 708 -24.82 24.48 11.44
CA THR A 708 -24.55 23.31 10.59
C THR A 708 -24.70 22.00 11.36
N ASP A 709 -24.32 21.98 12.65
CA ASP A 709 -24.44 20.79 13.49
C ASP A 709 -25.91 20.52 13.84
N LEU A 710 -26.72 21.57 14.03
CA LEU A 710 -28.17 21.46 14.20
C LEU A 710 -28.86 20.88 12.95
N VAL A 711 -28.50 21.38 11.76
CA VAL A 711 -29.05 20.87 10.49
C VAL A 711 -28.62 19.42 10.25
N LYS A 712 -27.36 19.07 10.54
CA LYS A 712 -26.90 17.68 10.47
C LYS A 712 -27.67 16.77 11.43
N ALA A 713 -27.91 17.22 12.67
CA ALA A 713 -28.69 16.47 13.65
C ALA A 713 -30.12 16.18 13.16
N GLU A 714 -30.76 17.14 12.48
CA GLU A 714 -32.10 16.98 11.91
C GLU A 714 -32.12 15.99 10.73
N VAL A 715 -31.11 16.02 9.85
CA VAL A 715 -31.00 15.11 8.68
C VAL A 715 -30.61 13.68 9.10
N SER A 716 -29.93 13.52 10.23
CA SER A 716 -29.43 12.22 10.73
C SER A 716 -30.46 11.44 11.56
N ASN A 717 -31.62 12.02 11.87
CA ASN A 717 -32.47 11.52 12.94
C ASN A 717 -33.48 10.44 12.49
N ARG A 718 -33.14 9.17 12.76
CA ARG A 718 -34.11 8.05 12.89
C ARG A 718 -34.16 7.40 14.28
N GLU A 719 -33.36 7.86 15.25
CA GLU A 719 -33.29 7.23 16.59
C GLU A 719 -33.79 8.09 17.77
N PHE A 720 -34.13 9.36 17.57
CA PHE A 720 -34.67 10.21 18.65
C PHE A 720 -36.11 10.63 18.35
N SER A 721 -37.05 10.26 19.23
CA SER A 721 -38.49 10.44 19.05
C SER A 721 -38.96 11.90 19.20
N SER A 722 -38.13 12.82 19.71
CA SER A 722 -38.42 14.26 19.73
C SER A 722 -37.16 15.13 19.95
N LEU A 723 -37.16 16.36 19.41
CA LEU A 723 -36.10 17.39 19.59
C LEU A 723 -35.62 17.67 21.04
N PRO A 724 -36.42 17.52 22.11
CA PRO A 724 -35.99 17.73 23.49
C PRO A 724 -34.93 16.75 24.02
N ASP A 725 -34.76 15.57 23.40
CA ASP A 725 -33.88 14.50 23.91
C ASP A 725 -32.43 14.60 23.39
N ILE A 726 -32.17 15.47 22.42
CA ILE A 726 -30.82 15.71 21.93
C ILE A 726 -30.13 16.69 22.90
N LEU A 727 -28.95 16.30 23.37
CA LEU A 727 -28.09 17.14 24.20
C LEU A 727 -26.88 17.62 23.37
N PRO A 728 -26.28 18.76 23.76
CA PRO A 728 -25.05 19.26 23.16
C PRO A 728 -23.96 18.21 22.99
N GLU A 729 -23.77 17.33 23.96
CA GLU A 729 -22.74 16.29 23.91
C GLU A 729 -22.89 15.29 22.77
N HIS A 730 -24.12 15.13 22.24
CA HIS A 730 -24.43 14.21 21.14
C HIS A 730 -24.03 14.79 19.77
N ILE A 731 -24.00 16.12 19.64
CA ILE A 731 -23.86 16.79 18.33
C ILE A 731 -22.73 17.82 18.26
N MET A 732 -22.09 18.17 19.39
CA MET A 732 -21.03 19.17 19.41
C MET A 732 -19.76 18.70 18.71
N THR A 733 -19.09 19.63 18.03
CA THR A 733 -17.72 19.45 17.56
C THR A 733 -16.77 19.55 18.74
N ARG A 734 -16.04 18.47 19.04
CA ARG A 734 -15.11 18.37 20.19
C ARG A 734 -13.71 18.89 19.89
N ASP A 735 -13.23 18.68 18.67
CA ASP A 735 -11.94 19.23 18.24
C ASP A 735 -12.13 20.68 17.76
N VAL A 736 -12.18 21.58 18.74
CA VAL A 736 -12.39 23.00 18.48
C VAL A 736 -11.05 23.65 18.15
N VAL A 737 -10.95 24.24 16.96
CA VAL A 737 -9.79 25.08 16.60
C VAL A 737 -9.82 26.36 17.45
N THR A 738 -8.76 26.55 18.25
CA THR A 738 -8.66 27.66 19.19
C THR A 738 -7.52 28.63 18.86
N THR A 739 -7.66 29.88 19.29
CA THR A 739 -6.62 30.92 19.28
C THR A 739 -6.52 31.57 20.66
N THR A 740 -5.54 32.44 20.89
CA THR A 740 -5.38 33.16 22.17
C THR A 740 -5.51 34.67 21.98
N PRO A 741 -5.92 35.44 23.01
CA PRO A 741 -6.10 36.90 22.88
C PRO A 741 -4.84 37.65 22.43
N ASP A 742 -3.67 37.12 22.79
CA ASP A 742 -2.37 37.72 22.51
C ASP A 742 -1.72 37.18 21.23
N GLU A 743 -2.43 36.31 20.49
CA GLU A 743 -1.97 35.82 19.20
C GLU A 743 -2.10 36.93 18.14
N PRO A 744 -1.11 37.09 17.24
CA PRO A 744 -1.24 38.00 16.11
C PRO A 744 -2.47 37.66 15.27
N LEU A 745 -3.23 38.68 14.85
CA LEU A 745 -4.46 38.47 14.10
C LEU A 745 -4.21 37.73 12.77
N ALA A 746 -3.08 37.99 12.11
CA ALA A 746 -2.67 37.30 10.89
C ALA A 746 -2.53 35.77 11.08
N ASP A 747 -2.02 35.32 12.23
CA ASP A 747 -1.88 33.89 12.54
C ASP A 747 -3.23 33.24 12.80
N ALA A 748 -4.14 33.96 13.46
CA ALA A 748 -5.52 33.53 13.63
C ALA A 748 -6.27 33.45 12.28
N VAL A 749 -6.05 34.38 11.35
CA VAL A 749 -6.59 34.31 9.98
C VAL A 749 -6.07 33.07 9.25
N ASN A 750 -4.78 32.77 9.38
CA ASN A 750 -4.19 31.57 8.78
C ASN A 750 -4.81 30.28 9.34
N LYS A 751 -5.08 30.21 10.66
CA LYS A 751 -5.80 29.08 11.26
C LYS A 751 -7.21 28.90 10.69
N LEU A 752 -7.95 29.98 10.42
CA LEU A 752 -9.26 29.90 9.75
C LEU A 752 -9.14 29.26 8.35
N ILE A 753 -8.11 29.62 7.58
CA ILE A 753 -7.87 29.13 6.21
C ILE A 753 -7.38 27.67 6.23
N GLU A 754 -6.37 27.35 7.05
CA GLU A 754 -5.74 26.03 7.14
C GLU A 754 -6.73 24.97 7.57
N HIS A 755 -7.53 25.27 8.60
CA HIS A 755 -8.54 24.35 9.13
C HIS A 755 -9.88 24.43 8.40
N ARG A 756 -10.06 25.35 7.44
CA ARG A 756 -11.31 25.61 6.71
C ARG A 756 -12.51 25.85 7.64
N VAL A 757 -12.30 26.63 8.71
CA VAL A 757 -13.33 26.97 9.69
C VAL A 757 -13.69 28.46 9.61
N HIS A 758 -14.95 28.79 9.88
CA HIS A 758 -15.46 30.16 9.80
C HIS A 758 -15.26 31.00 11.07
N ARG A 759 -14.83 30.35 12.17
CA ARG A 759 -14.60 30.99 13.45
C ARG A 759 -13.55 30.24 14.26
N LEU A 760 -12.86 30.97 15.13
CA LEU A 760 -11.98 30.44 16.16
C LEU A 760 -12.54 30.79 17.53
N ILE A 761 -12.48 29.84 18.45
CA ILE A 761 -12.77 30.12 19.86
C ILE A 761 -11.50 30.66 20.49
N VAL A 762 -11.57 31.89 21.01
CA VAL A 762 -10.44 32.53 21.69
C VAL A 762 -10.43 32.04 23.13
N VAL A 763 -9.31 31.43 23.55
CA VAL A 763 -9.16 30.83 24.87
C VAL A 763 -7.96 31.41 25.62
N GLN A 764 -8.07 31.50 26.94
CA GLN A 764 -6.97 31.78 27.84
C GLN A 764 -6.65 30.53 28.65
N GLN A 765 -5.37 30.29 28.93
CA GLN A 765 -4.94 29.17 29.77
C GLN A 765 -5.15 29.52 31.24
N GLU A 766 -5.91 28.71 31.96
CA GLU A 766 -6.11 28.82 33.40
C GLU A 766 -5.93 27.42 34.02
N ASN A 767 -4.92 27.25 34.88
CA ASN A 767 -4.59 25.97 35.53
C ASN A 767 -4.44 24.78 34.56
N GLY A 768 -3.84 25.00 33.38
CA GLY A 768 -3.63 23.97 32.35
C GLY A 768 -4.86 23.64 31.49
N HIS A 769 -5.98 24.34 31.70
CA HIS A 769 -7.22 24.14 30.97
C HIS A 769 -7.57 25.37 30.13
N LYS A 770 -8.26 25.14 28.99
CA LYS A 770 -8.65 26.19 28.05
C LYS A 770 -9.96 26.85 28.48
N LYS A 771 -9.91 28.10 28.92
CA LYS A 771 -11.11 28.89 29.24
C LYS A 771 -11.50 29.79 28.07
N PRO A 772 -12.70 29.65 27.49
CA PRO A 772 -13.16 30.53 26.42
C PRO A 772 -13.34 31.97 26.92
N VAL A 773 -12.78 32.94 26.19
CA VAL A 773 -12.82 34.37 26.52
C VAL A 773 -13.36 35.24 25.37
N GLY A 774 -13.46 34.69 24.16
CA GLY A 774 -14.05 35.38 23.00
C GLY A 774 -14.20 34.49 21.77
N ILE A 775 -14.69 35.07 20.67
CA ILE A 775 -14.80 34.42 19.35
C ILE A 775 -14.23 35.36 18.29
N LEU A 776 -13.41 34.83 17.40
CA LEU A 776 -12.97 35.52 16.19
C LEU A 776 -13.60 34.85 14.97
N SER A 777 -14.45 35.57 14.23
CA SER A 777 -15.14 35.07 13.04
C SER A 777 -14.72 35.78 11.75
N VAL A 778 -15.00 35.16 10.61
CA VAL A 778 -14.82 35.80 9.29
C VAL A 778 -15.60 37.11 9.17
N THR A 779 -16.74 37.25 9.86
CA THR A 779 -17.51 38.49 9.90
C THR A 779 -16.80 39.58 10.70
N ASP A 780 -16.07 39.24 11.76
CA ASP A 780 -15.27 40.21 12.53
C ASP A 780 -14.09 40.70 11.68
N LEU A 781 -13.48 39.80 10.91
CA LEU A 781 -12.43 40.15 9.94
C LEU A 781 -12.97 41.04 8.80
N ALA A 782 -14.20 40.82 8.35
CA ALA A 782 -14.84 41.63 7.30
C ALA A 782 -15.18 43.06 7.73
N ARG A 783 -15.14 43.36 9.03
CA ARG A 783 -15.36 44.71 9.59
C ARG A 783 -14.09 45.54 9.67
N LEU A 784 -12.94 44.96 9.36
CA LEU A 784 -11.68 45.70 9.29
C LEU A 784 -11.69 46.65 8.08
N PRO A 785 -11.18 47.88 8.24
CA PRO A 785 -11.10 48.83 7.13
C PRO A 785 -10.21 48.24 6.02
N ILE A 786 -10.77 48.05 4.83
CA ILE A 786 -10.00 47.71 3.64
C ILE A 786 -9.23 48.98 3.24
N GLN A 787 -7.94 49.04 3.53
CA GLN A 787 -7.05 50.01 2.87
C GLN A 787 -6.61 49.42 1.54
N SER A 788 -6.95 50.12 0.47
CA SER A 788 -6.62 49.79 -0.93
C SER A 788 -5.22 50.22 -1.30
#